data_AF-A0AAE9J8F9-F1
#
_entry.id   AF-A0AAE9J8F9-F1
#
_cell.length_a   1.000
_cell.length_b   1.000
_cell.length_c   1.000
_cell.angle_alpha   90.00
_cell.angle_beta   90.00
_cell.angle_gamma   90.00
#
_symmetry.space_group_name_H-M   'P 1'
#
loop_
_entity.id
_entity.type
_entity.pdbx_description
1 polymer ?
#
loop_
_entity_poly.entity_id
_entity_poly.type
_entity_poly.pdbx_seq_one_letter_code
_entity_poly.pdbx_strand_id
1 'polypeptide(L)'
;MDADVEEAALEQVAALLQRPDQLEKLPELKKRADRKKLAVEAMLRTGVQGQLEGIRTAIAHLQTASEDVTAISQGVADIRERLKPFPQLKEKLRELRDANARHGQYAAAMENLKHIFNLQATLQEIRDALDDDKSGGNLLLAHKHIMDLERARDELLAEVHKMNETNTEKEQNLLVNFFKGVDVVVAELSKNMWFILGRTLEMVKGNEQGGGPQQVVTCLRIVEREERIDNFYMDARSKNSSAFVPPGRPRNWKEKALRSLEKTVVNRVDGNQLEDRSLNKAWLARYLEVCRNVIMDDLQSAKVAIPCFPPDWQIYDRYVNMYHSAVCRKLREVASDRLEKSELVQLMSWIKFYASEDMLGHPKLKINAQAILQDSPVLTRSTLNSLCDQFVEMSREDLKLWLKNTVSHETLDWNKNVRPSEDNHGYFYTDLPNTVFGMLKDTVTLAKEVSVEVIPSIINLTIQEFHELAGKYRDAFTAYKTDYFAERGRFQEFTSNIIAVANNLHTCIESTEKYKQQIRLSMEGEQNSATSMPTPLSAGRRTAVSQQQLIENMDALNLKWSNAASVAINYLREEVIMDIAPSLAELFSKKWLIGSAAPETICMTISDYYHDHKHLRPVTRSALLMDLQFRIVSEYLKAIETKRLTFTSYEERATAGKQMKSDVARLDHLYAEFASSDDMADQLPLLTSIISAAGEVISLKDKSLLSLEATSFARKFPNCPAELLAAIFATRDDVGRSDARSLADEVLQHVQFHPKDQIFDQLFALRQQESSEWLPSIGMANVFKSDFISRLKRDN
;
A
#
# COMPACT_ATOMS: atom_id res chain seq x y z
N MET A 1 -69.95 -35.91 -2.92
CA MET A 1 -69.45 -34.53 -2.80
C MET A 1 -70.33 -33.73 -1.85
N ASP A 2 -71.66 -33.83 -1.92
CA ASP A 2 -72.55 -33.11 -0.99
C ASP A 2 -72.48 -33.62 0.47
N ALA A 3 -72.31 -34.93 0.70
CA ALA A 3 -72.22 -35.48 2.06
C ALA A 3 -70.98 -34.98 2.83
N ASP A 4 -69.79 -34.97 2.21
CA ASP A 4 -68.55 -34.51 2.86
C ASP A 4 -68.56 -33.01 3.14
N VAL A 5 -69.21 -32.22 2.27
CA VAL A 5 -69.36 -30.76 2.45
C VAL A 5 -70.33 -30.46 3.58
N GLU A 6 -71.40 -31.24 3.70
CA GLU A 6 -72.39 -31.13 4.77
C GLU A 6 -71.79 -31.52 6.12
N GLU A 7 -71.01 -32.60 6.17
CA GLU A 7 -70.28 -33.05 7.36
C GLU A 7 -69.22 -32.02 7.82
N ALA A 8 -68.43 -31.48 6.89
CA ALA A 8 -67.47 -30.42 7.19
C ALA A 8 -68.13 -29.11 7.65
N ALA A 9 -69.28 -28.75 7.07
CA ALA A 9 -70.05 -27.58 7.48
C ALA A 9 -70.63 -27.76 8.90
N LEU A 10 -71.11 -28.97 9.22
CA LEU A 10 -71.57 -29.32 10.56
C LEU A 10 -70.43 -29.25 11.60
N GLU A 11 -69.24 -29.78 11.28
CA GLU A 11 -68.06 -29.65 12.14
C GLU A 11 -67.66 -28.19 12.37
N GLN A 12 -67.71 -27.36 11.32
CA GLN A 12 -67.37 -25.94 11.40
C GLN A 12 -68.37 -25.16 12.26
N VAL A 13 -69.66 -25.48 12.16
CA VAL A 13 -70.72 -24.89 13.00
C VAL A 13 -70.60 -25.36 14.44
N ALA A 14 -70.31 -26.65 14.66
CA ALA A 14 -70.07 -27.21 15.99
C ALA A 14 -68.84 -26.57 16.67
N ALA A 15 -67.78 -26.27 15.92
CA ALA A 15 -66.59 -25.58 16.43
C ALA A 15 -66.85 -24.13 16.86
N LEU A 16 -67.85 -23.46 16.27
CA LEU A 16 -68.19 -22.05 16.56
C LEU A 16 -69.10 -21.88 17.78
N LEU A 17 -69.77 -22.93 18.25
CA LEU A 17 -70.80 -22.90 19.29
C LEU A 17 -70.56 -24.00 20.35
N GLN A 18 -69.46 -23.88 21.09
CA GLN A 18 -69.05 -24.88 22.09
C GLN A 18 -69.63 -24.66 23.49
N ARG A 19 -70.12 -23.45 23.80
CA ARG A 19 -70.70 -23.11 25.12
C ARG A 19 -72.07 -22.43 24.99
N PRO A 20 -73.00 -22.58 25.97
CA PRO A 20 -74.37 -22.08 25.88
C PRO A 20 -74.49 -20.55 25.72
N ASP A 21 -73.56 -19.79 26.29
CA ASP A 21 -73.46 -18.32 26.19
C ASP A 21 -73.12 -17.83 24.77
N GLN A 22 -72.61 -18.71 23.90
CA GLN A 22 -72.23 -18.36 22.54
C GLN A 22 -73.43 -18.34 21.57
N LEU A 23 -74.59 -18.88 21.97
CA LEU A 23 -75.85 -18.82 21.21
C LEU A 23 -76.37 -17.38 21.05
N GLU A 24 -76.01 -16.46 21.95
CA GLU A 24 -76.36 -15.03 21.80
C GLU A 24 -75.70 -14.39 20.56
N LYS A 25 -74.59 -14.96 20.08
CA LYS A 25 -73.86 -14.49 18.88
C LYS A 25 -74.36 -15.11 17.56
N LEU A 26 -75.35 -16.01 17.61
CA LEU A 26 -75.95 -16.65 16.44
C LEU A 26 -76.49 -15.64 15.39
N PRO A 27 -77.15 -14.52 15.75
CA PRO A 27 -77.63 -13.54 14.77
C PRO A 27 -76.50 -12.89 13.98
N GLU A 28 -75.37 -12.60 14.63
CA GLU A 28 -74.19 -12.01 13.99
C GLU A 28 -73.47 -13.02 13.08
N LEU A 29 -73.34 -14.26 13.52
CA LEU A 29 -72.76 -15.34 12.72
C LEU A 29 -73.60 -15.64 11.48
N LYS A 30 -74.94 -15.67 11.60
CA LYS A 30 -75.86 -15.82 10.47
C LYS A 30 -75.73 -14.67 9.49
N LYS A 31 -75.70 -13.43 9.97
CA LYS A 31 -75.50 -12.23 9.14
C LYS A 31 -74.13 -12.23 8.45
N ARG A 32 -73.09 -12.79 9.08
CA ARG A 32 -71.75 -12.98 8.49
C ARG A 32 -71.74 -14.07 7.42
N ALA A 33 -72.44 -15.18 7.64
CA ALA A 33 -72.60 -16.25 6.67
C ALA A 33 -73.40 -15.78 5.44
N ASP A 34 -74.50 -15.05 5.64
CA ASP A 34 -75.31 -14.48 4.55
C ASP A 34 -74.51 -13.47 3.73
N ARG A 35 -73.69 -12.62 4.37
CA ARG A 35 -72.77 -11.72 3.69
C ARG A 35 -71.73 -12.47 2.86
N LYS A 36 -71.14 -13.55 3.40
CA LYS A 36 -70.20 -14.40 2.66
C LYS A 36 -70.86 -15.07 1.47
N LYS A 37 -72.07 -15.61 1.65
CA LYS A 37 -72.86 -16.23 0.58
C LYS A 37 -73.16 -15.22 -0.53
N LEU A 38 -73.67 -14.04 -0.20
CA LEU A 38 -73.95 -12.97 -1.17
C LEU A 38 -72.67 -12.51 -1.90
N ALA A 39 -71.54 -12.42 -1.21
CA ALA A 39 -70.27 -12.08 -1.83
C ALA A 39 -69.79 -13.17 -2.81
N VAL A 40 -69.90 -14.44 -2.44
CA VAL A 40 -69.54 -15.58 -3.31
C VAL A 40 -70.50 -15.68 -4.50
N GLU A 41 -71.80 -15.50 -4.30
CA GLU A 41 -72.79 -15.48 -5.39
C GLU A 41 -72.55 -14.31 -6.35
N ALA A 42 -72.20 -13.12 -5.85
CA ALA A 42 -71.85 -11.98 -6.69
C ALA A 42 -70.55 -12.22 -7.48
N MET A 43 -69.53 -12.81 -6.85
CA MET A 43 -68.29 -13.20 -7.53
C MET A 43 -68.55 -14.27 -8.59
N LEU A 44 -69.34 -15.30 -8.29
CA LEU A 44 -69.71 -16.34 -9.23
C LEU A 44 -70.52 -15.78 -10.41
N ARG A 45 -71.49 -14.90 -10.14
CA ARG A 45 -72.28 -14.25 -11.20
C ARG A 45 -71.41 -13.42 -12.13
N THR A 46 -70.47 -12.66 -11.57
CA THR A 46 -69.51 -11.86 -12.34
C THR A 46 -68.55 -12.75 -13.12
N GLY A 47 -68.05 -13.82 -12.50
CA GLY A 47 -67.15 -14.79 -13.14
C GLY A 47 -67.81 -15.56 -14.28
N VAL A 48 -69.03 -16.06 -14.07
CA VAL A 48 -69.83 -16.76 -15.10
C VAL A 48 -70.20 -15.81 -16.22
N GLN A 49 -70.57 -14.56 -15.92
CA GLN A 49 -70.86 -13.55 -16.94
C GLN A 49 -69.61 -13.21 -17.76
N GLY A 50 -68.44 -13.07 -17.12
CA GLY A 50 -67.17 -12.86 -17.82
C GLY A 50 -66.77 -14.03 -18.72
N GLN A 51 -66.95 -15.27 -18.25
CA GLN A 51 -66.68 -16.47 -19.06
C GLN A 51 -67.67 -16.60 -20.23
N LEU A 52 -68.96 -16.34 -20.02
CA LEU A 52 -69.96 -16.36 -21.08
C LEU A 52 -69.69 -15.29 -22.13
N GLU A 53 -69.34 -14.07 -21.73
CA GLU A 53 -69.01 -12.99 -22.67
C GLU A 53 -67.72 -13.30 -23.44
N GLY A 54 -66.72 -13.89 -22.75
CA GLY A 54 -65.50 -14.37 -23.38
C GLY A 54 -65.76 -15.47 -24.42
N ILE A 55 -66.60 -16.46 -24.10
CA ILE A 55 -66.99 -17.52 -25.04
C ILE A 55 -67.78 -16.95 -26.21
N ARG A 56 -68.71 -16.02 -25.95
CA ARG A 56 -69.53 -15.40 -26.98
C ARG A 56 -68.68 -14.58 -27.96
N THR A 57 -67.72 -13.84 -27.42
CA THR A 57 -66.74 -13.08 -28.23
C THR A 57 -65.84 -14.03 -29.02
N ALA A 58 -65.38 -15.13 -28.41
CA ALA A 58 -64.56 -16.13 -29.09
C ALA A 58 -65.30 -16.82 -30.25
N ILE A 59 -66.58 -17.16 -30.07
CA ILE A 59 -67.42 -17.74 -31.13
C ILE A 59 -67.63 -16.72 -32.25
N ALA A 60 -67.93 -15.47 -31.92
CA ALA A 60 -68.09 -14.41 -32.92
C ALA A 60 -66.80 -14.23 -33.74
N HIS A 61 -65.63 -14.19 -33.08
CA HIS A 61 -64.34 -14.10 -33.75
C HIS A 61 -64.04 -15.33 -34.63
N LEU A 62 -64.41 -16.55 -34.19
CA LEU A 62 -64.24 -17.76 -35.00
C LEU A 62 -65.14 -17.77 -36.23
N GLN A 63 -66.37 -17.27 -36.11
CA GLN A 63 -67.28 -17.14 -37.25
C GLN A 63 -66.72 -16.13 -38.26
N THR A 64 -66.32 -14.94 -37.80
CA THR A 64 -65.70 -13.93 -38.68
C THR A 64 -64.42 -14.45 -39.33
N ALA A 65 -63.54 -15.13 -38.59
CA ALA A 65 -62.33 -15.71 -39.15
C ALA A 65 -62.62 -16.78 -40.21
N SER A 66 -63.68 -17.59 -40.02
CA SER A 66 -64.11 -18.58 -41.01
C SER A 66 -64.65 -17.91 -42.28
N GLU A 67 -65.44 -16.84 -42.14
CA GLU A 67 -65.93 -16.04 -43.26
C GLU A 67 -64.78 -15.39 -44.02
N ASP A 68 -63.83 -14.77 -43.31
CA ASP A 68 -62.64 -14.15 -43.87
C ASP A 68 -61.76 -15.14 -44.63
N VAL A 69 -61.50 -16.32 -44.05
CA VAL A 69 -60.72 -17.38 -44.72
C VAL A 69 -61.41 -17.84 -46.00
N THR A 70 -62.73 -17.98 -45.98
CA THR A 70 -63.51 -18.37 -47.16
C THR A 70 -63.44 -17.28 -48.22
N ALA A 71 -63.60 -16.00 -47.84
CA ALA A 71 -63.50 -14.87 -48.74
C ALA A 71 -62.09 -14.72 -49.34
N ILE A 72 -61.04 -14.89 -48.55
CA ILE A 72 -59.64 -14.86 -49.01
C ILE A 72 -59.38 -16.03 -49.97
N SER A 73 -59.84 -17.24 -49.65
CA SER A 73 -59.66 -18.41 -50.51
C SER A 73 -60.35 -18.21 -51.87
N GLN A 74 -61.58 -17.68 -51.86
CA GLN A 74 -62.32 -17.31 -53.06
C GLN A 74 -61.57 -16.23 -53.86
N GLY A 75 -61.10 -15.16 -53.18
CA GLY A 75 -60.33 -14.09 -53.81
C GLY A 75 -59.02 -14.57 -54.43
N VAL A 76 -58.31 -15.49 -53.77
CA VAL A 76 -57.09 -16.11 -54.31
C VAL A 76 -57.40 -16.98 -55.53
N ALA A 77 -58.50 -17.73 -55.51
CA ALA A 77 -58.95 -18.51 -56.66
C ALA A 77 -59.30 -17.59 -57.85
N ASP A 78 -60.04 -16.51 -57.60
CA ASP A 78 -60.41 -15.51 -58.62
C ASP A 78 -59.18 -14.81 -59.20
N ILE A 79 -58.21 -14.43 -58.36
CA ILE A 79 -56.92 -13.88 -58.81
C ILE A 79 -56.19 -14.89 -59.69
N ARG A 80 -56.13 -16.16 -59.28
CA ARG A 80 -55.46 -17.20 -60.06
C ARG A 80 -56.11 -17.43 -61.42
N GLU A 81 -57.43 -17.46 -61.49
CA GLU A 81 -58.16 -17.53 -62.77
C GLU A 81 -57.89 -16.30 -63.64
N ARG A 82 -57.94 -15.08 -63.06
CA ARG A 82 -57.63 -13.84 -63.80
C ARG A 82 -56.18 -13.76 -64.27
N LEU A 83 -55.24 -14.43 -63.59
CA LEU A 83 -53.83 -14.48 -63.97
C LEU A 83 -53.50 -15.60 -64.97
N LYS A 84 -54.37 -16.61 -65.19
CA LYS A 84 -54.13 -17.66 -66.19
C LYS A 84 -53.85 -17.14 -67.62
N PRO A 85 -54.47 -16.05 -68.11
CA PRO A 85 -54.18 -15.48 -69.43
C PRO A 85 -52.89 -14.66 -69.48
N PHE A 86 -52.31 -14.26 -68.34
CA PHE A 86 -51.17 -13.34 -68.28
C PHE A 86 -49.90 -13.84 -69.00
N PRO A 87 -49.55 -15.14 -68.97
CA PRO A 87 -48.44 -15.68 -69.77
C PRO A 87 -48.65 -15.47 -71.28
N GLN A 88 -49.89 -15.64 -71.78
CA GLN A 88 -50.22 -15.39 -73.18
C GLN A 88 -50.19 -13.89 -73.49
N LEU A 89 -50.60 -13.04 -72.55
CA LEU A 89 -50.47 -11.59 -72.66
C LEU A 89 -48.99 -11.15 -72.67
N LYS A 90 -48.13 -11.78 -71.86
CA LYS A 90 -46.67 -11.53 -71.83
C LYS A 90 -46.04 -11.84 -73.19
N GLU A 91 -46.47 -12.90 -73.86
CA GLU A 91 -46.04 -13.21 -75.24
C GLU A 91 -46.61 -12.19 -76.25
N LYS A 92 -47.90 -11.83 -76.16
CA LYS A 92 -48.49 -10.80 -77.04
C LYS A 92 -47.83 -9.43 -76.89
N LEU A 93 -47.44 -9.05 -75.67
CA LEU A 93 -46.77 -7.78 -75.37
C LEU A 93 -45.24 -7.88 -75.47
N ARG A 94 -44.69 -8.98 -75.99
CA ARG A 94 -43.25 -9.17 -76.08
C ARG A 94 -42.57 -8.05 -76.87
N GLU A 95 -43.14 -7.67 -78.02
CA GLU A 95 -42.59 -6.59 -78.84
C GLU A 95 -42.61 -5.23 -78.11
N LEU A 96 -43.68 -4.93 -77.36
CA LEU A 96 -43.77 -3.71 -76.56
C LEU A 96 -42.78 -3.73 -75.40
N ARG A 97 -42.60 -4.87 -74.73
CA ARG A 97 -41.60 -5.03 -73.66
C ARG A 97 -40.19 -4.85 -74.20
N ASP A 98 -39.88 -5.46 -75.33
CA ASP A 98 -38.57 -5.38 -75.97
C ASP A 98 -38.33 -3.96 -76.53
N ALA A 99 -39.37 -3.27 -77.01
CA ALA A 99 -39.31 -1.84 -77.34
C ALA A 99 -39.11 -0.95 -76.11
N ASN A 100 -39.81 -1.21 -75.01
CA ASN A 100 -39.64 -0.48 -73.74
C ASN A 100 -38.25 -0.71 -73.14
N ALA A 101 -37.71 -1.92 -73.25
CA ALA A 101 -36.34 -2.23 -72.85
C ALA A 101 -35.33 -1.42 -73.67
N ARG A 102 -35.49 -1.35 -75.00
CA ARG A 102 -34.66 -0.52 -75.88
C ARG A 102 -34.79 0.97 -75.57
N HIS A 103 -36.00 1.48 -75.36
CA HIS A 103 -36.21 2.87 -74.95
C HIS A 103 -35.61 3.17 -73.57
N GLY A 104 -35.71 2.23 -72.63
CA GLY A 104 -35.06 2.33 -71.33
C GLY A 104 -33.53 2.38 -71.45
N GLN A 105 -32.95 1.54 -72.32
CA GLN A 105 -31.52 1.58 -72.63
C GLN A 105 -31.09 2.90 -73.27
N TYR A 106 -31.88 3.43 -74.23
CA TYR A 106 -31.60 4.75 -74.82
C TYR A 106 -31.72 5.88 -73.80
N ALA A 107 -32.71 5.83 -72.90
CA ALA A 107 -32.85 6.80 -71.83
C ALA A 107 -31.64 6.78 -70.89
N ALA A 108 -31.19 5.59 -70.45
CA ALA A 108 -29.99 5.43 -69.64
C ALA A 108 -28.72 5.89 -70.37
N ALA A 109 -28.61 5.62 -71.68
CA ALA A 109 -27.49 6.11 -72.48
C ALA A 109 -27.49 7.64 -72.61
N MET A 110 -28.66 8.26 -72.83
CA MET A 110 -28.79 9.73 -72.89
C MET A 110 -28.46 10.38 -71.54
N GLU A 111 -28.86 9.77 -70.42
CA GLU A 111 -28.52 10.23 -69.08
C GLU A 111 -27.00 10.13 -68.83
N ASN A 112 -26.38 8.99 -69.16
CA ASN A 112 -24.93 8.80 -69.04
C ASN A 112 -24.12 9.74 -69.94
N LEU A 113 -24.58 10.02 -71.16
CA LEU A 113 -23.94 10.99 -72.07
C LEU A 113 -23.85 12.38 -71.45
N LYS A 114 -24.87 12.82 -70.71
CA LYS A 114 -24.85 14.12 -70.00
C LYS A 114 -23.67 14.19 -69.04
N HIS A 115 -23.37 13.11 -68.32
CA HIS A 115 -22.26 13.06 -67.36
C HIS A 115 -20.90 12.95 -68.05
N ILE A 116 -20.82 12.25 -69.19
CA ILE A 116 -19.58 12.14 -69.98
C ILE A 116 -19.18 13.50 -70.57
N PHE A 117 -20.11 14.25 -71.16
CA PHE A 117 -19.82 15.55 -71.78
C PHE A 117 -19.54 16.66 -70.75
N ASN A 118 -20.22 16.63 -69.59
CA ASN A 118 -20.08 17.65 -68.57
C ASN A 118 -19.07 17.29 -67.46
N LEU A 119 -18.30 16.21 -67.60
CA LEU A 119 -17.42 15.70 -66.55
C LEU A 119 -16.52 16.79 -65.96
N GLN A 120 -15.82 17.55 -66.81
CA GLN A 120 -14.88 18.58 -66.33
C GLN A 120 -15.59 19.75 -65.64
N ALA A 121 -16.78 20.14 -66.13
CA ALA A 121 -17.58 21.19 -65.50
C ALA A 121 -18.08 20.75 -64.11
N THR A 122 -18.61 19.53 -63.99
CA THR A 122 -19.08 18.99 -62.70
C THR A 122 -17.92 18.77 -61.73
N LEU A 123 -16.73 18.38 -62.20
CA LEU A 123 -15.53 18.31 -61.34
C LEU A 123 -15.13 19.68 -60.79
N GLN A 124 -15.28 20.75 -61.58
CA GLN A 124 -15.04 22.11 -61.09
C GLN A 124 -16.11 22.54 -60.08
N GLU A 125 -17.39 22.28 -60.35
CA GLU A 125 -18.50 22.54 -59.41
C GLU A 125 -18.29 21.83 -58.06
N ILE A 126 -17.74 20.61 -58.07
CA ILE A 126 -17.39 19.87 -56.85
C ILE A 126 -16.29 20.62 -56.07
N ARG A 127 -15.23 21.08 -56.74
CA ARG A 127 -14.15 21.82 -56.09
C ARG A 127 -14.63 23.15 -55.53
N ASP A 128 -15.41 23.89 -56.31
CA ASP A 128 -16.00 25.16 -55.86
C ASP A 128 -16.92 24.95 -54.64
N ALA A 129 -17.64 23.82 -54.58
CA ALA A 129 -18.44 23.45 -53.42
C ALA A 129 -17.60 23.04 -52.20
N LEU A 130 -16.41 22.48 -52.40
CA LEU A 130 -15.48 22.12 -51.32
C LEU A 130 -14.72 23.34 -50.77
N ASP A 131 -14.44 24.34 -51.62
CA ASP A 131 -13.67 25.55 -51.31
C ASP A 131 -14.53 26.72 -50.77
N ASP A 132 -15.83 26.53 -50.55
CA ASP A 132 -16.72 27.58 -50.03
C ASP A 132 -16.41 27.93 -48.55
N ASP A 133 -15.52 28.91 -48.38
CA ASP A 133 -15.06 29.46 -47.10
C ASP A 133 -16.20 30.00 -46.21
N LYS A 134 -17.36 30.38 -46.77
CA LYS A 134 -18.48 30.96 -45.98
C LYS A 134 -19.33 29.92 -45.27
N SER A 135 -19.31 28.66 -45.72
CA SER A 135 -20.11 27.57 -45.16
C SER A 135 -19.27 26.41 -44.58
N GLY A 136 -17.94 26.49 -44.70
CA GLY A 136 -17.03 25.38 -44.39
C GLY A 136 -17.10 24.24 -45.42
N GLY A 137 -17.46 24.58 -46.67
CA GLY A 137 -17.71 23.66 -47.77
C GLY A 137 -19.11 23.04 -47.74
N ASN A 138 -19.82 23.06 -48.88
CA ASN A 138 -21.09 22.37 -49.05
C ASN A 138 -20.84 20.88 -49.37
N LEU A 139 -20.44 20.13 -48.35
CA LEU A 139 -20.04 18.71 -48.47
C LEU A 139 -21.15 17.83 -49.05
N LEU A 140 -22.43 18.12 -48.76
CA LEU A 140 -23.55 17.36 -49.30
C LEU A 140 -23.72 17.57 -50.80
N LEU A 141 -23.53 18.80 -51.27
CA LEU A 141 -23.60 19.12 -52.70
C LEU A 141 -22.42 18.47 -53.44
N ALA A 142 -21.20 18.61 -52.91
CA ALA A 142 -20.02 17.94 -53.44
C ALA A 142 -20.21 16.42 -53.51
N HIS A 143 -20.68 15.80 -52.41
CA HIS A 143 -20.95 14.36 -52.35
C HIS A 143 -22.04 13.93 -53.34
N LYS A 144 -23.10 14.72 -53.52
CA LYS A 144 -24.15 14.45 -54.51
C LYS A 144 -23.59 14.39 -55.93
N HIS A 145 -22.82 15.41 -56.33
CA HIS A 145 -22.21 15.44 -57.66
C HIS A 145 -21.20 14.29 -57.86
N ILE A 146 -20.42 13.95 -56.83
CA ILE A 146 -19.54 12.77 -56.84
C ILE A 146 -20.36 11.49 -57.06
N MET A 147 -21.47 11.30 -56.33
CA MET A 147 -22.33 10.12 -56.51
C MET A 147 -22.93 10.04 -57.91
N ASP A 148 -23.33 11.17 -58.51
CA ASP A 148 -23.89 11.18 -59.86
C ASP A 148 -22.82 10.74 -60.89
N LEU A 149 -21.57 11.22 -60.74
CA LEU A 149 -20.45 10.81 -61.59
C LEU A 149 -20.01 9.36 -61.35
N GLU A 150 -19.94 8.92 -60.09
CA GLU A 150 -19.66 7.52 -59.72
C GLU A 150 -20.73 6.59 -60.27
N ARG A 151 -22.01 6.96 -60.16
CA ARG A 151 -23.11 6.16 -60.70
C ARG A 151 -22.99 6.01 -62.21
N ALA A 152 -22.71 7.09 -62.95
CA ALA A 152 -22.51 7.02 -64.40
C ALA A 152 -21.32 6.11 -64.76
N ARG A 153 -20.19 6.25 -64.04
CA ARG A 153 -19.02 5.39 -64.22
C ARG A 153 -19.36 3.92 -63.93
N ASP A 154 -20.01 3.65 -62.81
CA ASP A 154 -20.28 2.31 -62.31
C ASP A 154 -21.36 1.60 -63.15
N GLU A 155 -22.36 2.32 -63.68
CA GLU A 155 -23.34 1.79 -64.64
C GLU A 155 -22.66 1.37 -65.95
N LEU A 156 -21.77 2.20 -66.49
CA LEU A 156 -21.00 1.86 -67.70
C LEU A 156 -20.09 0.65 -67.46
N LEU A 157 -19.40 0.61 -66.32
CA LEU A 157 -18.54 -0.52 -65.94
C LEU A 157 -19.36 -1.80 -65.73
N ALA A 158 -20.55 -1.70 -65.11
CA ALA A 158 -21.45 -2.84 -64.93
C ALA A 158 -21.94 -3.40 -66.27
N GLU A 159 -22.20 -2.54 -67.25
CA GLU A 159 -22.65 -2.98 -68.57
C GLU A 159 -21.51 -3.64 -69.37
N VAL A 160 -20.30 -3.08 -69.32
CA VAL A 160 -19.09 -3.71 -69.86
C VAL A 160 -18.82 -5.07 -69.19
N HIS A 161 -19.05 -5.17 -67.87
CA HIS A 161 -18.93 -6.43 -67.12
C HIS A 161 -19.93 -7.51 -67.57
N LYS A 162 -21.12 -7.13 -68.08
CA LYS A 162 -22.11 -8.09 -68.60
C LYS A 162 -21.77 -8.60 -69.99
N MET A 163 -21.02 -7.84 -70.79
CA MET A 163 -20.77 -8.13 -72.21
C MET A 163 -19.85 -9.35 -72.43
N ASN A 164 -19.03 -9.78 -71.45
CA ASN A 164 -18.22 -11.01 -71.49
C ASN A 164 -17.41 -11.21 -72.82
N GLU A 165 -16.82 -10.14 -73.37
CA GLU A 165 -16.03 -10.18 -74.61
C GLU A 165 -14.52 -10.20 -74.35
N THR A 166 -13.71 -10.59 -75.35
CA THR A 166 -12.24 -10.66 -75.25
C THR A 166 -11.54 -9.31 -74.98
N ASN A 167 -12.25 -8.17 -75.06
CA ASN A 167 -11.72 -6.82 -74.83
C ASN A 167 -12.22 -6.14 -73.53
N THR A 168 -13.02 -6.83 -72.70
CA THR A 168 -13.65 -6.27 -71.48
C THR A 168 -12.65 -5.56 -70.55
N GLU A 169 -11.44 -6.12 -70.37
CA GLU A 169 -10.43 -5.52 -69.48
C GLU A 169 -9.85 -4.19 -70.03
N LYS A 170 -9.67 -4.07 -71.35
CA LYS A 170 -9.17 -2.84 -71.98
C LYS A 170 -10.21 -1.72 -71.88
N GLU A 171 -11.48 -2.06 -72.08
CA GLU A 171 -12.60 -1.12 -72.00
C GLU A 171 -12.87 -0.66 -70.56
N GLN A 172 -12.78 -1.58 -69.59
CA GLN A 172 -12.81 -1.24 -68.17
C GLN A 172 -11.69 -0.26 -67.81
N ASN A 173 -10.46 -0.54 -68.24
CA ASN A 173 -9.31 0.34 -67.97
C ASN A 173 -9.45 1.72 -68.64
N LEU A 174 -10.03 1.80 -69.84
CA LEU A 174 -10.32 3.08 -70.49
C LEU A 174 -11.32 3.91 -69.68
N LEU A 175 -12.41 3.30 -69.23
CA LEU A 175 -13.43 3.96 -68.42
C LEU A 175 -12.89 4.42 -67.05
N VAL A 176 -12.13 3.56 -66.37
CA VAL A 176 -11.48 3.92 -65.10
C VAL A 176 -10.54 5.11 -65.29
N ASN A 177 -9.74 5.12 -66.37
CA ASN A 177 -8.84 6.23 -66.66
C ASN A 177 -9.59 7.52 -67.02
N PHE A 178 -10.69 7.44 -67.77
CA PHE A 178 -11.52 8.60 -68.12
C PHE A 178 -12.11 9.26 -66.88
N PHE A 179 -12.60 8.47 -65.93
CA PHE A 179 -13.20 8.97 -64.68
C PHE A 179 -12.19 9.18 -63.54
N LYS A 180 -10.88 9.08 -63.79
CA LYS A 180 -9.83 9.24 -62.76
C LYS A 180 -9.92 10.55 -61.97
N GLY A 181 -10.44 11.62 -62.57
CA GLY A 181 -10.69 12.90 -61.89
C GLY A 181 -11.68 12.79 -60.72
N VAL A 182 -12.61 11.83 -60.78
CA VAL A 182 -13.57 11.55 -59.70
C VAL A 182 -12.85 11.05 -58.45
N ASP A 183 -11.86 10.17 -58.60
CA ASP A 183 -11.11 9.64 -57.46
C ASP A 183 -10.32 10.74 -56.73
N VAL A 184 -9.86 11.77 -57.44
CA VAL A 184 -9.17 12.93 -56.86
C VAL A 184 -10.12 13.75 -56.00
N VAL A 185 -11.29 14.10 -56.50
CA VAL A 185 -12.28 14.89 -55.72
C VAL A 185 -12.88 14.08 -54.57
N VAL A 186 -12.97 12.75 -54.68
CA VAL A 186 -13.31 11.87 -53.55
C VAL A 186 -12.25 11.94 -52.45
N ALA A 187 -10.97 11.96 -52.82
CA ALA A 187 -9.87 12.10 -51.87
C ALA A 187 -9.91 13.48 -51.17
N GLU A 188 -10.14 14.56 -51.93
CA GLU A 188 -10.31 15.93 -51.42
C GLU A 188 -11.49 16.04 -50.44
N LEU A 189 -12.67 15.53 -50.83
CA LEU A 189 -13.85 15.46 -49.96
C LEU A 189 -13.53 14.71 -48.66
N SER A 190 -12.92 13.52 -48.76
CA SER A 190 -12.62 12.70 -47.59
C SER A 190 -11.64 13.41 -46.64
N LYS A 191 -10.64 14.12 -47.17
CA LYS A 191 -9.68 14.91 -46.38
C LYS A 191 -10.39 16.01 -45.57
N ASN A 192 -11.30 16.75 -46.19
CA ASN A 192 -12.10 17.78 -45.51
C ASN A 192 -12.99 17.17 -44.43
N MET A 193 -13.62 16.02 -44.71
CA MET A 193 -14.42 15.29 -43.73
C MET A 193 -13.58 14.83 -42.52
N TRP A 194 -12.39 14.27 -42.73
CA TRP A 194 -11.50 13.85 -41.63
C TRP A 194 -11.02 15.03 -40.80
N PHE A 195 -10.78 16.19 -41.40
CA PHE A 195 -10.45 17.41 -40.67
C PHE A 195 -11.60 17.87 -39.76
N ILE A 196 -12.84 17.88 -40.27
CA ILE A 196 -14.03 18.27 -39.49
C ILE A 196 -14.29 17.25 -38.37
N LEU A 197 -14.31 15.96 -38.70
CA LEU A 197 -14.51 14.89 -37.72
C LEU A 197 -13.40 14.91 -36.66
N GLY A 198 -12.15 15.14 -37.07
CA GLY A 198 -11.02 15.28 -36.15
C GLY A 198 -11.16 16.43 -35.16
N ARG A 199 -12.04 17.40 -35.39
CA ARG A 199 -12.35 18.53 -34.51
C ARG A 199 -13.73 18.42 -33.84
N THR A 200 -14.32 17.23 -33.81
CA THR A 200 -15.69 17.01 -33.31
C THR A 200 -15.90 17.61 -31.92
N LEU A 201 -14.96 17.41 -30.98
CA LEU A 201 -15.12 17.87 -29.60
C LEU A 201 -15.09 19.40 -29.49
N GLU A 202 -14.28 20.08 -30.29
CA GLU A 202 -14.25 21.53 -30.39
C GLU A 202 -15.52 22.08 -31.06
N MET A 203 -15.98 21.43 -32.13
CA MET A 203 -17.18 21.82 -32.90
C MET A 203 -18.47 21.74 -32.09
N VAL A 204 -18.52 20.83 -31.11
CA VAL A 204 -19.67 20.65 -30.22
C VAL A 204 -19.60 21.56 -28.98
N LYS A 205 -18.39 21.97 -28.56
CA LYS A 205 -18.15 22.91 -27.45
C LYS A 205 -18.40 24.38 -27.82
N GLY A 206 -18.08 24.78 -29.04
CA GLY A 206 -18.00 26.18 -29.44
C GLY A 206 -19.35 26.88 -29.66
N ASN A 207 -19.46 28.11 -29.13
CA ASN A 207 -20.44 29.14 -29.56
C ASN A 207 -20.12 29.72 -30.96
N GLU A 208 -19.31 29.06 -31.78
CA GLU A 208 -18.98 29.55 -33.13
C GLU A 208 -20.20 29.37 -34.05
N GLN A 209 -20.83 30.50 -34.40
CA GLN A 209 -21.84 30.67 -35.45
C GLN A 209 -22.74 29.44 -35.73
N GLY A 210 -23.39 28.88 -34.72
CA GLY A 210 -24.56 27.99 -34.84
C GLY A 210 -24.49 26.74 -35.74
N GLY A 211 -23.33 26.38 -36.31
CA GLY A 211 -23.22 25.41 -37.41
C GLY A 211 -22.29 24.22 -37.17
N GLY A 212 -21.45 24.22 -36.13
CA GLY A 212 -20.45 23.17 -35.87
C GLY A 212 -21.04 21.75 -35.77
N PRO A 213 -22.04 21.50 -34.90
CA PRO A 213 -22.70 20.19 -34.81
C PRO A 213 -23.34 19.76 -36.15
N GLN A 214 -23.88 20.72 -36.91
CA GLN A 214 -24.49 20.46 -38.22
C GLN A 214 -23.45 19.97 -39.24
N GLN A 215 -22.22 20.47 -39.22
CA GLN A 215 -21.13 20.03 -40.08
C GLN A 215 -20.67 18.61 -39.72
N VAL A 216 -20.59 18.27 -38.43
CA VAL A 216 -20.29 16.91 -37.96
C VAL A 216 -21.37 15.93 -38.44
N VAL A 217 -22.65 16.27 -38.21
CA VAL A 217 -23.79 15.47 -38.69
C VAL A 217 -23.75 15.32 -40.21
N THR A 218 -23.38 16.36 -40.94
CA THR A 218 -23.24 16.32 -42.39
C THR A 218 -22.18 15.31 -42.83
N CYS A 219 -21.00 15.32 -42.21
CA CYS A 219 -19.95 14.33 -42.48
C CYS A 219 -20.44 12.91 -42.18
N LEU A 220 -21.08 12.71 -41.03
CA LEU A 220 -21.59 11.39 -40.63
C LEU A 220 -22.71 10.87 -41.53
N ARG A 221 -23.58 11.75 -42.04
CA ARG A 221 -24.60 11.39 -43.04
C ARG A 221 -23.98 10.89 -44.34
N ILE A 222 -22.87 11.49 -44.76
CA ILE A 222 -22.12 11.03 -45.93
C ILE A 222 -21.51 9.66 -45.63
N VAL A 223 -20.86 9.48 -44.47
CA VAL A 223 -20.30 8.18 -44.05
C VAL A 223 -21.37 7.08 -44.05
N GLU A 224 -22.50 7.29 -43.39
CA GLU A 224 -23.60 6.31 -43.34
C GLU A 224 -24.19 5.99 -44.71
N ARG A 225 -24.20 6.97 -45.62
CA ARG A 225 -24.64 6.74 -47.00
C ARG A 225 -23.65 5.89 -47.78
N GLU A 226 -22.35 6.16 -47.64
CA GLU A 226 -21.28 5.37 -48.27
C GLU A 226 -21.26 3.93 -47.73
N GLU A 227 -21.41 3.73 -46.42
CA GLU A 227 -21.49 2.39 -45.82
C GLU A 227 -22.72 1.61 -46.31
N ARG A 228 -23.85 2.28 -46.54
CA ARG A 228 -25.04 1.64 -47.14
C ARG A 228 -24.80 1.19 -48.58
N ILE A 229 -24.05 1.98 -49.36
CA ILE A 229 -23.66 1.63 -50.73
C ILE A 229 -22.70 0.43 -50.69
N ASP A 230 -21.72 0.46 -49.80
CA ASP A 230 -20.77 -0.65 -49.60
C ASP A 230 -21.52 -1.94 -49.23
N ASN A 231 -22.42 -1.89 -48.24
CA ASN A 231 -23.24 -3.02 -47.82
C ASN A 231 -24.10 -3.57 -48.95
N PHE A 232 -24.69 -2.72 -49.79
CA PHE A 232 -25.47 -3.16 -50.95
C PHE A 232 -24.63 -4.02 -51.91
N TYR A 233 -23.41 -3.58 -52.25
CA TYR A 233 -22.53 -4.34 -53.14
C TYR A 233 -21.98 -5.61 -52.47
N MET A 234 -21.66 -5.55 -51.18
CA MET A 234 -21.19 -6.72 -50.43
C MET A 234 -22.28 -7.78 -50.28
N ASP A 235 -23.53 -7.38 -50.06
CA ASP A 235 -24.70 -8.27 -50.02
C ASP A 235 -25.00 -8.88 -51.39
N ALA A 236 -24.86 -8.11 -52.47
CA ALA A 236 -25.02 -8.62 -53.82
C ALA A 236 -23.94 -9.68 -54.13
N ARG A 237 -22.68 -9.42 -53.75
CA ARG A 237 -21.55 -10.33 -53.93
C ARG A 237 -21.64 -11.59 -53.08
N SER A 238 -22.19 -11.49 -51.87
CA SER A 238 -22.38 -12.66 -50.99
C SER A 238 -23.45 -13.61 -51.53
N LYS A 239 -24.51 -13.07 -52.15
CA LYS A 239 -25.58 -13.86 -52.80
C LYS A 239 -25.16 -14.43 -54.16
N ASN A 240 -24.35 -13.68 -54.91
CA ASN A 240 -23.83 -14.11 -56.20
C ASN A 240 -22.36 -13.68 -56.36
N SER A 241 -21.44 -14.64 -56.37
CA SER A 241 -20.01 -14.36 -56.50
C SER A 241 -19.63 -13.66 -57.82
N SER A 242 -20.47 -13.73 -58.85
CA SER A 242 -20.26 -13.03 -60.14
C SER A 242 -20.87 -11.63 -60.19
N ALA A 243 -21.49 -11.15 -59.08
CA ALA A 243 -22.08 -9.82 -59.03
C ALA A 243 -20.99 -8.75 -59.20
N PHE A 244 -21.30 -7.74 -60.02
CA PHE A 244 -20.41 -6.62 -60.26
C PHE A 244 -20.23 -5.79 -58.98
N VAL A 245 -18.98 -5.47 -58.66
CA VAL A 245 -18.62 -4.53 -57.59
C VAL A 245 -17.73 -3.45 -58.20
N PRO A 246 -18.08 -2.16 -58.05
CA PRO A 246 -17.27 -1.08 -58.58
C PRO A 246 -15.84 -1.09 -58.03
N PRO A 247 -14.84 -0.69 -58.84
CA PRO A 247 -13.47 -0.49 -58.36
C PRO A 247 -13.42 0.48 -57.16
N GLY A 248 -12.69 0.11 -56.11
CA GLY A 248 -12.53 0.93 -54.90
C GLY A 248 -13.61 0.76 -53.82
N ARG A 249 -14.53 -0.20 -53.97
CA ARG A 249 -15.52 -0.61 -52.96
C ARG A 249 -15.13 -1.97 -52.32
N PRO A 250 -15.36 -2.20 -51.02
CA PRO A 250 -15.91 -1.25 -50.04
C PRO A 250 -14.87 -0.20 -49.62
N ARG A 251 -15.34 1.00 -49.28
CA ARG A 251 -14.49 2.13 -48.88
C ARG A 251 -14.19 2.16 -47.39
N ASN A 252 -15.04 1.55 -46.56
CA ASN A 252 -14.95 1.48 -45.10
C ASN A 252 -14.75 2.88 -44.46
N TRP A 253 -15.59 3.84 -44.84
CA TRP A 253 -15.49 5.22 -44.35
C TRP A 253 -15.83 5.34 -42.86
N LYS A 254 -16.65 4.45 -42.31
CA LYS A 254 -16.91 4.38 -40.86
C LYS A 254 -15.65 4.05 -40.08
N GLU A 255 -14.87 3.08 -40.55
CA GLU A 255 -13.59 2.74 -39.92
C GLU A 255 -12.58 3.89 -40.03
N LYS A 256 -12.49 4.54 -41.19
CA LYS A 256 -11.61 5.71 -41.40
C LYS A 256 -12.02 6.91 -40.53
N ALA A 257 -13.33 7.14 -40.37
CA ALA A 257 -13.87 8.16 -39.48
C ALA A 257 -13.42 7.91 -38.04
N LEU A 258 -13.64 6.68 -37.53
CA LEU A 258 -13.24 6.31 -36.18
C LEU A 258 -11.73 6.42 -35.96
N ARG A 259 -10.90 5.99 -36.93
CA ARG A 259 -9.44 6.18 -36.89
C ARG A 259 -9.04 7.65 -36.86
N SER A 260 -9.77 8.52 -37.56
CA SER A 260 -9.52 9.97 -37.51
C SER A 260 -9.78 10.55 -36.12
N LEU A 261 -10.87 10.13 -35.46
CA LEU A 261 -11.18 10.52 -34.09
C LEU A 261 -10.10 10.02 -33.11
N GLU A 262 -9.73 8.75 -33.23
CA GLU A 262 -8.69 8.12 -32.41
C GLU A 262 -7.34 8.84 -32.55
N LYS A 263 -6.95 9.20 -33.78
CA LYS A 263 -5.72 9.97 -34.04
C LYS A 263 -5.73 11.32 -33.32
N THR A 264 -6.86 12.03 -33.33
CA THR A 264 -6.99 13.28 -32.56
C THR A 264 -6.83 13.03 -31.06
N VAL A 265 -7.50 12.01 -30.52
CA VAL A 265 -7.40 11.66 -29.09
C VAL A 265 -5.95 11.36 -28.70
N VAL A 266 -5.24 10.57 -29.50
CA VAL A 266 -3.81 10.27 -29.31
C VAL A 266 -2.97 11.54 -29.33
N ASN A 267 -3.16 12.41 -30.33
CA ASN A 267 -2.44 13.68 -30.44
C ASN A 267 -2.72 14.61 -29.25
N ARG A 268 -3.94 14.60 -28.71
CA ARG A 268 -4.30 15.41 -27.53
C ARG A 268 -3.65 14.88 -26.26
N VAL A 269 -3.53 13.56 -26.09
CA VAL A 269 -2.81 12.98 -24.95
C VAL A 269 -1.31 13.25 -25.07
N ASP A 270 -0.71 12.94 -26.21
CA ASP A 270 0.75 13.06 -26.41
C ASP A 270 1.22 14.53 -26.50
N GLY A 271 0.43 15.40 -27.15
CA GLY A 271 0.76 16.80 -27.38
C GLY A 271 0.74 17.69 -26.14
N ASN A 272 0.24 17.17 -25.00
CA ASN A 272 0.23 17.89 -23.73
C ASN A 272 1.58 17.82 -22.98
N GLN A 273 2.53 17.00 -23.43
CA GLN A 273 3.87 16.94 -22.85
C GLN A 273 4.74 18.10 -23.36
N LEU A 274 4.62 19.26 -22.70
CA LEU A 274 5.34 20.48 -23.06
C LEU A 274 6.73 20.58 -22.41
N GLU A 275 6.93 19.89 -21.30
CA GLU A 275 8.14 19.94 -20.48
C GLU A 275 8.76 18.54 -20.38
N ASP A 276 10.08 18.49 -20.24
CA ASP A 276 10.84 17.28 -19.92
C ASP A 276 11.64 17.47 -18.62
N ARG A 277 12.36 16.41 -18.22
CA ARG A 277 13.19 16.43 -17.01
C ARG A 277 14.26 17.52 -17.03
N SER A 278 14.77 17.91 -18.21
CA SER A 278 15.81 18.93 -18.33
C SER A 278 15.27 20.34 -18.06
N LEU A 279 14.01 20.58 -18.41
CA LEU A 279 13.34 21.86 -18.22
C LEU A 279 12.71 22.00 -16.83
N ASN A 280 12.13 20.93 -16.29
CA ASN A 280 11.45 20.96 -15.01
C ASN A 280 11.50 19.62 -14.26
N LYS A 281 11.96 19.63 -13.00
CA LYS A 281 11.98 18.43 -12.15
C LYS A 281 10.58 17.87 -11.85
N ALA A 282 9.54 18.67 -11.97
CA ALA A 282 8.14 18.26 -11.76
C ALA A 282 7.36 18.09 -13.08
N TRP A 283 8.06 17.85 -14.20
CA TRP A 283 7.44 17.73 -15.52
C TRP A 283 6.33 16.67 -15.56
N LEU A 284 6.54 15.50 -14.92
CA LEU A 284 5.59 14.40 -14.96
C LEU A 284 4.30 14.74 -14.21
N ALA A 285 4.38 15.28 -13.00
CA ALA A 285 3.21 15.75 -12.26
C ALA A 285 2.39 16.79 -13.06
N ARG A 286 3.06 17.76 -13.69
CA ARG A 286 2.40 18.79 -14.51
C ARG A 286 1.73 18.19 -15.75
N TYR A 287 2.44 17.33 -16.46
CA TYR A 287 1.90 16.59 -17.60
C TYR A 287 0.65 15.80 -17.23
N LEU A 288 0.71 15.03 -16.14
CA LEU A 288 -0.39 14.21 -15.65
C LEU A 288 -1.62 15.05 -15.23
N GLU A 289 -1.42 16.23 -14.66
CA GLU A 289 -2.50 17.15 -14.31
C GLU A 289 -3.13 17.80 -15.56
N VAL A 290 -2.32 18.18 -16.55
CA VAL A 290 -2.84 18.67 -17.84
C VAL A 290 -3.64 17.58 -18.54
N CYS A 291 -3.11 16.34 -18.59
CA CYS A 291 -3.84 15.19 -19.13
C CYS A 291 -5.17 14.97 -18.41
N ARG A 292 -5.19 15.05 -17.07
CA ARG A 292 -6.42 14.94 -16.29
C ARG A 292 -7.47 15.97 -16.74
N ASN A 293 -7.10 17.24 -16.79
CA ASN A 293 -8.03 18.32 -17.17
C ASN A 293 -8.55 18.14 -18.60
N VAL A 294 -7.64 17.84 -19.55
CA VAL A 294 -8.01 17.63 -20.96
C VAL A 294 -8.96 16.44 -21.11
N ILE A 295 -8.66 15.29 -20.49
CA ILE A 295 -9.52 14.10 -20.56
C ILE A 295 -10.90 14.39 -19.97
N MET A 296 -10.96 15.06 -18.81
CA MET A 296 -12.24 15.38 -18.16
C MET A 296 -13.11 16.29 -19.02
N ASP A 297 -12.53 17.35 -19.57
CA ASP A 297 -13.24 18.31 -20.42
C ASP A 297 -13.69 17.66 -21.74
N ASP A 298 -12.85 16.80 -22.32
CA ASP A 298 -13.13 16.13 -23.58
C ASP A 298 -14.20 15.05 -23.44
N LEU A 299 -14.17 14.25 -22.37
CA LEU A 299 -15.23 13.28 -22.11
C LEU A 299 -16.58 13.95 -21.81
N GLN A 300 -16.58 15.11 -21.13
CA GLN A 300 -17.81 15.90 -20.99
C GLN A 300 -18.32 16.39 -22.36
N SER A 301 -17.43 16.78 -23.26
CA SER A 301 -17.78 17.22 -24.62
C SER A 301 -18.30 16.06 -25.46
N ALA A 302 -17.71 14.88 -25.31
CA ALA A 302 -18.15 13.66 -25.98
C ALA A 302 -19.61 13.31 -25.63
N LYS A 303 -20.09 13.65 -24.42
CA LYS A 303 -21.51 13.52 -24.07
C LYS A 303 -22.42 14.44 -24.87
N VAL A 304 -21.99 15.70 -25.04
CA VAL A 304 -22.72 16.68 -25.84
C VAL A 304 -22.71 16.27 -27.32
N ALA A 305 -21.70 15.51 -27.76
CA ALA A 305 -21.60 15.03 -29.13
C ALA A 305 -22.54 13.85 -29.44
N ILE A 306 -23.08 13.14 -28.43
CA ILE A 306 -23.94 11.95 -28.62
C ILE A 306 -25.06 12.16 -29.65
N PRO A 307 -25.85 13.27 -29.61
CA PRO A 307 -26.93 13.48 -30.57
C PRO A 307 -26.47 13.67 -32.02
N CYS A 308 -25.19 13.97 -32.26
CA CYS A 308 -24.64 14.12 -33.60
C CYS A 308 -24.38 12.76 -34.29
N PHE A 309 -24.22 11.70 -33.51
CA PHE A 309 -23.84 10.37 -34.00
C PHE A 309 -25.05 9.42 -34.04
N PRO A 310 -25.09 8.48 -35.01
CA PRO A 310 -26.04 7.38 -34.97
C PRO A 310 -25.88 6.53 -33.69
N PRO A 311 -26.98 5.99 -33.11
CA PRO A 311 -26.91 5.22 -31.85
C PRO A 311 -26.03 3.97 -31.89
N ASP A 312 -25.93 3.31 -33.04
CA ASP A 312 -25.10 2.12 -33.27
C ASP A 312 -23.59 2.41 -33.20
N TRP A 313 -23.18 3.67 -33.30
CA TRP A 313 -21.77 4.04 -33.15
C TRP A 313 -21.30 3.94 -31.70
N GLN A 314 -22.19 4.07 -30.72
CA GLN A 314 -21.85 4.09 -29.28
C GLN A 314 -20.68 5.05 -28.99
N ILE A 315 -20.75 6.26 -29.56
CA ILE A 315 -19.59 7.14 -29.70
C ILE A 315 -18.96 7.52 -28.36
N TYR A 316 -19.77 7.68 -27.31
CA TYR A 316 -19.28 8.01 -25.98
C TYR A 316 -18.36 6.92 -25.42
N ASP A 317 -18.82 5.66 -25.46
CA ASP A 317 -18.02 4.51 -25.00
C ASP A 317 -16.75 4.34 -25.85
N ARG A 318 -16.83 4.63 -27.16
CA ARG A 318 -15.65 4.65 -28.04
C ARG A 318 -14.65 5.72 -27.64
N TYR A 319 -15.08 6.95 -27.35
CA TYR A 319 -14.18 7.99 -26.85
C TYR A 319 -13.53 7.57 -25.53
N VAL A 320 -14.29 7.01 -24.59
CA VAL A 320 -13.75 6.48 -23.33
C VAL A 320 -12.65 5.46 -23.60
N ASN A 321 -12.88 4.51 -24.50
CA ASN A 321 -11.89 3.49 -24.87
C ASN A 321 -10.67 4.07 -25.61
N MET A 322 -10.87 5.07 -26.49
CA MET A 322 -9.78 5.76 -27.20
C MET A 322 -8.88 6.51 -26.21
N TYR A 323 -9.46 7.29 -25.30
CA TYR A 323 -8.70 8.01 -24.26
C TYR A 323 -7.98 7.03 -23.33
N HIS A 324 -8.67 5.98 -22.90
CA HIS A 324 -8.06 4.95 -22.07
C HIS A 324 -6.87 4.28 -22.75
N SER A 325 -7.02 3.87 -24.02
CA SER A 325 -5.95 3.25 -24.80
C SER A 325 -4.76 4.18 -25.02
N ALA A 326 -5.02 5.46 -25.32
CA ALA A 326 -3.98 6.47 -25.50
C ALA A 326 -3.19 6.72 -24.20
N VAL A 327 -3.88 6.86 -23.07
CA VAL A 327 -3.26 7.00 -21.74
C VAL A 327 -2.45 5.75 -21.38
N CYS A 328 -3.00 4.56 -21.58
CA CYS A 328 -2.28 3.32 -21.31
C CYS A 328 -0.98 3.21 -22.11
N ARG A 329 -1.03 3.51 -23.42
CA ARG A 329 0.16 3.51 -24.27
C ARG A 329 1.22 4.47 -23.72
N LYS A 330 0.83 5.72 -23.42
CA LYS A 330 1.77 6.74 -22.98
C LYS A 330 2.34 6.47 -21.58
N LEU A 331 1.54 5.95 -20.65
CA LEU A 331 2.04 5.57 -19.33
C LEU A 331 2.93 4.32 -19.36
N ARG A 332 2.68 3.39 -20.28
CA ARG A 332 3.57 2.24 -20.49
C ARG A 332 4.92 2.68 -21.06
N GLU A 333 4.95 3.67 -21.94
CA GLU A 333 6.17 4.31 -22.44
C GLU A 333 6.95 4.95 -21.29
N VAL A 334 6.30 5.81 -20.49
CA VAL A 334 6.92 6.43 -19.30
C VAL A 334 7.42 5.39 -18.29
N ALA A 335 6.67 4.31 -18.06
CA ALA A 335 7.07 3.23 -17.14
C ALA A 335 8.25 2.39 -17.67
N SER A 336 8.54 2.43 -18.96
CA SER A 336 9.67 1.72 -19.57
C SER A 336 10.98 2.49 -19.50
N ASP A 337 10.90 3.81 -19.30
CA ASP A 337 12.05 4.68 -19.13
C ASP A 337 12.63 4.61 -17.70
N ARG A 338 13.87 5.11 -17.54
CA ARG A 338 14.50 5.23 -16.21
C ARG A 338 13.90 6.40 -15.45
N LEU A 339 13.04 6.10 -14.48
CA LEU A 339 12.37 7.07 -13.62
C LEU A 339 13.23 7.46 -12.40
N GLU A 340 13.16 8.72 -12.00
CA GLU A 340 13.60 9.16 -10.66
C GLU A 340 12.57 8.78 -9.60
N LYS A 341 12.96 8.74 -8.33
CA LYS A 341 12.07 8.34 -7.22
C LYS A 341 10.80 9.20 -7.15
N SER A 342 10.93 10.51 -7.35
CA SER A 342 9.81 11.46 -7.38
C SER A 342 8.84 11.16 -8.53
N GLU A 343 9.36 10.89 -9.73
CA GLU A 343 8.58 10.56 -10.92
C GLU A 343 7.86 9.21 -10.76
N LEU A 344 8.54 8.22 -10.17
CA LEU A 344 7.96 6.92 -9.87
C LEU A 344 6.77 7.06 -8.90
N VAL A 345 6.93 7.81 -7.82
CA VAL A 345 5.85 8.08 -6.85
C VAL A 345 4.68 8.78 -7.53
N GLN A 346 4.94 9.80 -8.36
CA GLN A 346 3.91 10.51 -9.13
C GLN A 346 3.14 9.58 -10.07
N LEU A 347 3.85 8.74 -10.83
CA LEU A 347 3.24 7.76 -11.74
C LEU A 347 2.36 6.77 -10.97
N MET A 348 2.88 6.18 -9.89
CA MET A 348 2.16 5.18 -9.09
C MET A 348 0.92 5.78 -8.39
N SER A 349 1.05 7.00 -7.86
CA SER A 349 -0.07 7.74 -7.28
C SER A 349 -1.14 8.04 -8.32
N TRP A 350 -0.74 8.48 -9.51
CA TRP A 350 -1.69 8.81 -10.58
C TRP A 350 -2.44 7.58 -11.11
N ILE A 351 -1.80 6.41 -11.17
CA ILE A 351 -2.47 5.16 -11.56
C ILE A 351 -3.59 4.78 -10.57
N LYS A 352 -3.38 4.99 -9.26
CA LYS A 352 -4.43 4.80 -8.25
C LYS A 352 -5.53 5.85 -8.41
N PHE A 353 -5.15 7.10 -8.66
CA PHE A 353 -6.07 8.21 -8.86
C PHE A 353 -6.93 8.05 -10.12
N TYR A 354 -6.42 7.39 -11.16
CA TYR A 354 -7.07 7.28 -12.47
C TYR A 354 -8.49 6.69 -12.41
N ALA A 355 -8.69 5.68 -11.57
CA ALA A 355 -9.98 5.01 -11.37
C ALA A 355 -10.90 5.71 -10.37
N SER A 356 -10.42 6.75 -9.68
CA SER A 356 -11.10 7.37 -8.55
C SER A 356 -12.33 8.19 -8.97
N GLU A 357 -13.15 8.56 -7.99
CA GLU A 357 -14.31 9.46 -8.17
C GLU A 357 -13.90 10.85 -8.67
N ASP A 358 -12.62 11.22 -8.55
CA ASP A 358 -12.10 12.52 -8.98
C ASP A 358 -11.58 12.53 -10.44
N MET A 359 -11.65 11.39 -11.13
CA MET A 359 -11.26 11.24 -12.54
C MET A 359 -12.26 10.36 -13.34
N LEU A 360 -11.89 9.14 -13.78
CA LEU A 360 -12.78 8.33 -14.63
C LEU A 360 -14.03 7.83 -13.87
N GLY A 361 -13.91 7.59 -12.56
CA GLY A 361 -15.03 7.19 -11.71
C GLY A 361 -15.99 8.33 -11.38
N HIS A 362 -15.75 9.54 -11.91
CA HIS A 362 -16.53 10.72 -11.55
C HIS A 362 -18.03 10.55 -11.89
N PRO A 363 -18.97 10.85 -10.98
CA PRO A 363 -20.40 10.60 -11.17
C PRO A 363 -20.99 11.26 -12.43
N LYS A 364 -20.49 12.45 -12.80
CA LYS A 364 -20.89 13.14 -14.04
C LYS A 364 -20.54 12.36 -15.30
N LEU A 365 -19.50 11.51 -15.29
CA LEU A 365 -19.08 10.73 -16.45
C LEU A 365 -19.91 9.44 -16.61
N LYS A 366 -20.49 8.89 -15.53
CA LYS A 366 -21.26 7.63 -15.57
C LYS A 366 -20.49 6.47 -16.24
N ILE A 367 -19.17 6.41 -16.02
CA ILE A 367 -18.28 5.37 -16.54
C ILE A 367 -18.07 4.35 -15.43
N ASN A 368 -18.15 3.06 -15.76
CA ASN A 368 -17.68 2.01 -14.86
C ASN A 368 -16.16 1.84 -15.03
N ALA A 369 -15.38 2.72 -14.39
CA ALA A 369 -13.92 2.71 -14.48
C ALA A 369 -13.32 1.37 -14.06
N GLN A 370 -13.97 0.67 -13.12
CA GLN A 370 -13.48 -0.59 -12.60
C GLN A 370 -13.56 -1.73 -13.62
N ALA A 371 -14.60 -1.77 -14.45
CA ALA A 371 -14.75 -2.76 -15.52
C ALA A 371 -13.68 -2.55 -16.61
N ILE A 372 -13.43 -1.30 -17.01
CA ILE A 372 -12.41 -0.96 -18.02
C ILE A 372 -11.02 -1.44 -17.57
N LEU A 373 -10.68 -1.24 -16.31
CA LEU A 373 -9.39 -1.66 -15.76
C LEU A 373 -9.24 -3.17 -15.61
N GLN A 374 -10.34 -3.93 -15.53
CA GLN A 374 -10.31 -5.39 -15.54
C GLN A 374 -10.01 -5.91 -16.95
N ASP A 375 -10.59 -5.29 -17.97
CA ASP A 375 -10.39 -5.68 -19.37
C ASP A 375 -9.02 -5.22 -19.89
N SER A 376 -8.62 -3.98 -19.59
CA SER A 376 -7.37 -3.37 -20.00
C SER A 376 -6.75 -2.59 -18.83
N PRO A 377 -5.81 -3.18 -18.08
CA PRO A 377 -5.13 -2.48 -17.01
C PRO A 377 -4.15 -1.43 -17.57
N VAL A 378 -4.03 -0.28 -16.89
CA VAL A 378 -3.13 0.82 -17.29
C VAL A 378 -1.70 0.31 -17.46
N LEU A 379 -1.17 -0.34 -16.43
CA LEU A 379 0.09 -1.06 -16.46
C LEU A 379 -0.16 -2.54 -16.16
N THR A 380 0.67 -3.40 -16.74
CA THR A 380 0.63 -4.83 -16.40
C THR A 380 1.10 -5.06 -14.96
N ARG A 381 0.67 -6.16 -14.34
CA ARG A 381 1.07 -6.48 -12.97
C ARG A 381 2.58 -6.69 -12.82
N SER A 382 3.25 -7.25 -13.83
CA SER A 382 4.71 -7.40 -13.83
C SER A 382 5.42 -6.04 -13.85
N THR A 383 4.95 -5.09 -14.66
CA THR A 383 5.47 -3.71 -14.67
C THR A 383 5.26 -3.03 -13.31
N LEU A 384 4.06 -3.13 -12.72
CA LEU A 384 3.78 -2.54 -11.41
C LEU A 384 4.68 -3.13 -10.31
N ASN A 385 4.89 -4.45 -10.32
CA ASN A 385 5.80 -5.11 -9.38
C ASN A 385 7.24 -4.64 -9.57
N SER A 386 7.71 -4.54 -10.81
CA SER A 386 9.05 -4.01 -11.11
C SER A 386 9.22 -2.56 -10.64
N LEU A 387 8.22 -1.69 -10.83
CA LEU A 387 8.26 -0.32 -10.31
C LEU A 387 8.28 -0.30 -8.77
N CYS A 388 7.52 -1.17 -8.12
CA CYS A 388 7.57 -1.29 -6.66
C CYS A 388 8.95 -1.75 -6.17
N ASP A 389 9.59 -2.69 -6.86
CA ASP A 389 10.93 -3.17 -6.52
C ASP A 389 11.99 -2.08 -6.73
N GLN A 390 11.89 -1.33 -7.83
CA GLN A 390 12.73 -0.15 -8.06
C GLN A 390 12.58 0.90 -6.96
N PHE A 391 11.35 1.16 -6.50
CA PHE A 391 11.10 2.08 -5.39
C PHE A 391 11.73 1.60 -4.07
N VAL A 392 11.66 0.30 -3.77
CA VAL A 392 12.28 -0.29 -2.58
C VAL A 392 13.79 -0.12 -2.64
N GLU A 393 14.43 -0.41 -3.77
CA GLU A 393 15.88 -0.27 -3.93
C GLU A 393 16.35 1.19 -3.91
N MET A 394 15.64 2.11 -4.58
CA MET A 394 15.94 3.55 -4.46
C MET A 394 15.81 4.03 -3.00
N SER A 395 14.81 3.53 -2.27
CA SER A 395 14.66 3.85 -0.84
C SER A 395 15.79 3.27 0.00
N ARG A 396 16.35 2.11 -0.37
CA ARG A 396 17.56 1.56 0.26
C ARG A 396 18.75 2.51 0.15
N GLU A 397 19.01 2.99 -1.06
CA GLU A 397 20.14 3.87 -1.33
C GLU A 397 20.02 5.19 -0.58
N ASP A 398 18.82 5.79 -0.58
CA ASP A 398 18.53 7.03 0.17
C ASP A 398 18.76 6.83 1.68
N LEU A 399 18.22 5.75 2.26
CA LEU A 399 18.37 5.43 3.67
C LEU A 399 19.85 5.20 4.03
N LYS A 400 20.60 4.45 3.21
CA LYS A 400 22.03 4.21 3.43
C LYS A 400 22.85 5.49 3.46
N LEU A 401 22.65 6.36 2.47
CA LEU A 401 23.38 7.62 2.37
C LEU A 401 23.05 8.53 3.54
N TRP A 402 21.77 8.65 3.86
CA TRP A 402 21.32 9.53 4.93
C TRP A 402 21.80 9.05 6.30
N LEU A 403 21.68 7.75 6.61
CA LEU A 403 22.14 7.18 7.88
C LEU A 403 23.64 7.32 8.06
N LYS A 404 24.41 7.18 6.97
CA LYS A 404 25.86 7.45 6.98
C LYS A 404 26.15 8.91 7.32
N ASN A 405 25.41 9.85 6.74
CA ASN A 405 25.58 11.27 7.01
C ASN A 405 25.20 11.62 8.46
N THR A 406 24.15 11.01 9.02
CA THR A 406 23.74 11.19 10.42
C THR A 406 24.85 10.79 11.40
N VAL A 407 25.45 9.60 11.24
CA VAL A 407 26.58 9.18 12.10
C VAL A 407 27.80 10.08 11.93
N SER A 408 28.07 10.51 10.70
CA SER A 408 29.19 11.42 10.42
C SER A 408 28.99 12.77 11.10
N HIS A 409 27.76 13.29 11.11
CA HIS A 409 27.41 14.54 11.79
C HIS A 409 27.60 14.43 13.31
N GLU A 410 27.09 13.35 13.92
CA GLU A 410 27.29 13.07 15.36
C GLU A 410 28.78 13.04 15.72
N THR A 411 29.58 12.34 14.91
CA THR A 411 31.03 12.22 15.16
C THR A 411 31.73 13.58 15.09
N LEU A 412 31.32 14.45 14.15
CA LEU A 412 31.84 15.81 14.06
C LEU A 412 31.43 16.64 15.29
N ASP A 413 30.20 16.49 15.78
CA ASP A 413 29.70 17.22 16.94
C ASP A 413 30.45 16.85 18.22
N TRP A 414 30.76 15.56 18.44
CA TRP A 414 31.56 15.13 19.60
C TRP A 414 32.96 15.75 19.64
N ASN A 415 33.52 16.09 18.47
CA ASN A 415 34.83 16.72 18.33
C ASN A 415 34.80 18.26 18.50
N LYS A 416 33.61 18.88 18.61
CA LYS A 416 33.49 20.33 18.83
C LYS A 416 33.68 20.76 20.28
N ASN A 417 33.75 19.80 21.22
CA ASN A 417 33.81 20.06 22.66
C ASN A 417 32.65 20.96 23.14
N VAL A 418 31.46 20.72 22.60
CA VAL A 418 30.22 21.40 23.03
C VAL A 418 29.40 20.40 23.83
N ARG A 419 28.95 20.82 25.02
CA ARG A 419 28.10 20.01 25.88
C ARG A 419 26.77 19.69 25.17
N PRO A 420 26.29 18.43 25.21
CA PRO A 420 24.99 18.05 24.64
C PRO A 420 23.82 18.81 25.27
N SER A 421 22.70 18.83 24.56
CA SER A 421 21.47 19.48 25.04
C SER A 421 20.78 18.65 26.11
N GLU A 422 20.10 19.33 27.05
CA GLU A 422 19.32 18.73 28.13
C GLU A 422 17.83 18.72 27.79
N ASP A 423 17.14 17.61 28.03
CA ASP A 423 15.69 17.51 27.87
C ASP A 423 14.95 18.13 29.07
N ASN A 424 13.61 18.10 29.05
CA ASN A 424 12.79 18.66 30.14
C ASN A 424 13.00 17.98 31.50
N HIS A 425 13.65 16.82 31.55
CA HIS A 425 13.99 16.08 32.75
C HIS A 425 15.48 16.21 33.11
N GLY A 426 16.24 17.02 32.36
CA GLY A 426 17.67 17.20 32.55
C GLY A 426 18.52 16.08 31.96
N TYR A 427 17.99 15.20 31.10
CA TYR A 427 18.80 14.14 30.48
C TYR A 427 19.49 14.65 29.22
N PHE A 428 20.76 14.32 29.04
CA PHE A 428 21.46 14.69 27.81
C PHE A 428 20.94 13.91 26.60
N TYR A 429 20.76 14.60 25.49
CA TYR A 429 20.32 14.00 24.24
C TYR A 429 20.94 14.68 23.02
N THR A 430 20.82 14.01 21.88
CA THR A 430 21.06 14.57 20.55
C THR A 430 19.81 14.35 19.70
N ASP A 431 19.75 14.97 18.53
CA ASP A 431 18.63 14.77 17.61
C ASP A 431 18.63 13.38 16.94
N LEU A 432 19.68 12.57 17.06
CA LEU A 432 19.84 11.30 16.37
C LEU A 432 18.59 10.39 16.43
N PRO A 433 17.99 10.06 17.60
CA PRO A 433 16.79 9.23 17.63
C PRO A 433 15.61 9.85 16.88
N ASN A 434 15.36 11.15 17.06
CA ASN A 434 14.26 11.86 16.40
C ASN A 434 14.45 11.89 14.89
N THR A 435 15.67 12.19 14.45
CA THR A 435 16.07 12.17 13.05
C THR A 435 15.82 10.78 12.47
N VAL A 436 16.41 9.72 13.04
CA VAL A 436 16.36 8.34 12.51
C VAL A 436 14.93 7.80 12.42
N PHE A 437 14.13 7.93 13.48
CA PHE A 437 12.74 7.45 13.46
C PHE A 437 11.78 8.38 12.69
N GLY A 438 12.10 9.67 12.55
CA GLY A 438 11.40 10.59 11.66
C GLY A 438 11.52 10.15 10.20
N MET A 439 12.74 9.79 9.77
CA MET A 439 12.99 9.25 8.43
C MET A 439 12.20 7.95 8.14
N LEU A 440 12.10 7.03 9.11
CA LEU A 440 11.26 5.84 8.97
C LEU A 440 9.81 6.22 8.70
N LYS A 441 9.27 7.16 9.50
CA LYS A 441 7.89 7.64 9.37
C LYS A 441 7.64 8.25 7.99
N ASP A 442 8.57 9.07 7.50
CA ASP A 442 8.45 9.72 6.20
C ASP A 442 8.52 8.70 5.05
N THR A 443 9.44 7.73 5.14
CA THR A 443 9.60 6.67 4.13
C THR A 443 8.37 5.76 4.07
N VAL A 444 7.78 5.41 5.23
CA VAL A 444 6.52 4.65 5.29
C VAL A 444 5.34 5.45 4.76
N THR A 445 5.30 6.76 5.01
CA THR A 445 4.26 7.65 4.47
C THR A 445 4.33 7.70 2.94
N LEU A 446 5.54 7.85 2.38
CA LEU A 446 5.76 7.79 0.95
C LEU A 446 5.39 6.42 0.35
N ALA A 447 5.70 5.32 1.05
CA ALA A 447 5.32 3.98 0.61
C ALA A 447 3.80 3.80 0.51
N LYS A 448 3.01 4.39 1.41
CA LYS A 448 1.54 4.37 1.34
C LYS A 448 1.01 5.00 0.06
N GLU A 449 1.62 6.10 -0.38
CA GLU A 449 1.28 6.77 -1.64
C GLU A 449 1.55 5.87 -2.85
N VAL A 450 2.65 5.11 -2.84
CA VAL A 450 3.03 4.19 -3.92
C VAL A 450 2.18 2.91 -3.92
N SER A 451 2.21 2.12 -2.85
CA SER A 451 1.44 0.87 -2.71
C SER A 451 1.48 0.35 -1.27
N VAL A 452 0.32 -0.04 -0.75
CA VAL A 452 0.22 -0.66 0.58
C VAL A 452 1.02 -1.97 0.65
N GLU A 453 1.14 -2.70 -0.47
CA GLU A 453 1.87 -3.97 -0.57
C GLU A 453 3.38 -3.82 -0.34
N VAL A 454 3.92 -2.61 -0.51
CA VAL A 454 5.35 -2.32 -0.38
C VAL A 454 5.74 -1.97 1.07
N ILE A 455 4.76 -1.60 1.90
CA ILE A 455 4.99 -1.18 3.29
C ILE A 455 5.78 -2.23 4.10
N PRO A 456 5.44 -3.54 4.10
CA PRO A 456 6.21 -4.53 4.84
C PRO A 456 7.66 -4.65 4.36
N SER A 457 7.90 -4.48 3.06
CA SER A 457 9.25 -4.52 2.48
C SER A 457 10.07 -3.30 2.90
N ILE A 458 9.47 -2.12 2.93
CA ILE A 458 10.10 -0.87 3.40
C ILE A 458 10.40 -0.91 4.89
N ILE A 459 9.48 -1.42 5.71
CA ILE A 459 9.72 -1.60 7.15
C ILE A 459 10.88 -2.58 7.35
N ASN A 460 10.86 -3.74 6.69
CA ASN A 460 11.94 -4.72 6.80
C ASN A 460 13.30 -4.14 6.39
N LEU A 461 13.33 -3.43 5.26
CA LEU A 461 14.51 -2.74 4.78
C LEU A 461 14.99 -1.72 5.82
N THR A 462 14.11 -0.91 6.40
CA THR A 462 14.50 0.07 7.41
C THR A 462 15.07 -0.59 8.66
N ILE A 463 14.51 -1.73 9.11
CA ILE A 463 15.06 -2.52 10.23
C ILE A 463 16.48 -2.98 9.90
N GLN A 464 16.73 -3.48 8.68
CA GLN A 464 18.06 -3.91 8.24
C GLN A 464 19.06 -2.75 8.26
N GLU A 465 18.68 -1.60 7.71
CA GLU A 465 19.56 -0.43 7.68
C GLU A 465 19.79 0.15 9.10
N PHE A 466 18.79 0.10 9.99
CA PHE A 466 18.96 0.46 11.41
C PHE A 466 19.88 -0.52 12.15
N HIS A 467 19.82 -1.80 11.80
CA HIS A 467 20.72 -2.80 12.35
C HIS A 467 22.17 -2.54 11.91
N GLU A 468 22.41 -2.09 10.66
CA GLU A 468 23.73 -1.60 10.23
C GLU A 468 24.14 -0.32 10.96
N LEU A 469 23.21 0.64 11.09
CA LEU A 469 23.43 1.90 11.81
C LEU A 469 23.90 1.65 13.24
N ALA A 470 23.27 0.72 13.97
CA ALA A 470 23.65 0.36 15.33
C ALA A 470 25.12 -0.09 15.45
N GLY A 471 25.61 -0.83 14.45
CA GLY A 471 27.01 -1.21 14.37
C GLY A 471 27.92 -0.01 14.11
N LYS A 472 27.61 0.78 13.07
CA LYS A 472 28.41 1.95 12.67
C LYS A 472 28.47 3.01 13.78
N TYR A 473 27.36 3.25 14.49
CA TYR A 473 27.31 4.19 15.60
C TYR A 473 28.15 3.71 16.78
N ARG A 474 28.08 2.40 17.11
CA ARG A 474 28.95 1.77 18.11
C ARG A 474 30.43 1.91 17.77
N ASP A 475 30.79 1.62 16.54
CA ASP A 475 32.18 1.71 16.09
C ASP A 475 32.67 3.17 16.14
N ALA A 476 31.81 4.14 15.81
CA ALA A 476 32.12 5.58 15.89
C ALA A 476 32.39 6.05 17.32
N PHE A 477 31.50 5.77 18.30
CA PHE A 477 31.75 6.19 19.68
C PHE A 477 32.85 5.35 20.36
N THR A 478 33.15 4.15 19.85
CA THR A 478 34.32 3.37 20.28
C THR A 478 35.62 4.00 19.81
N ALA A 479 35.69 4.47 18.55
CA ALA A 479 36.83 5.23 18.06
C ALA A 479 37.02 6.53 18.87
N TYR A 480 35.93 7.25 19.14
CA TYR A 480 35.94 8.44 19.99
C TYR A 480 36.50 8.17 21.40
N LYS A 481 36.09 7.05 22.02
CA LYS A 481 36.65 6.58 23.29
C LYS A 481 38.15 6.27 23.18
N THR A 482 38.58 5.56 22.15
CA THR A 482 40.00 5.23 21.95
C THR A 482 40.85 6.50 21.84
N ASP A 483 40.39 7.50 21.08
CA ASP A 483 41.07 8.78 20.93
C ASP A 483 41.11 9.56 22.25
N TYR A 484 40.04 9.53 23.04
CA TYR A 484 40.00 10.15 24.36
C TYR A 484 41.04 9.56 25.33
N PHE A 485 41.11 8.23 25.45
CA PHE A 485 42.07 7.60 26.36
C PHE A 485 43.53 7.74 25.88
N ALA A 486 43.76 8.05 24.60
CA ALA A 486 45.08 8.42 24.09
C ALA A 486 45.46 9.87 24.44
N GLU A 487 44.53 10.83 24.30
CA GLU A 487 44.77 12.27 24.50
C GLU A 487 43.64 12.96 25.29
N ARG A 488 43.49 12.65 26.59
CA ARG A 488 42.37 13.14 27.42
C ARG A 488 42.14 14.66 27.36
N GLY A 489 43.21 15.45 27.33
CA GLY A 489 43.11 16.92 27.33
C GLY A 489 42.44 17.53 26.09
N ARG A 490 42.30 16.76 24.99
CA ARG A 490 41.67 17.22 23.74
C ARG A 490 40.14 17.15 23.77
N PHE A 491 39.57 16.26 24.57
CA PHE A 491 38.14 15.95 24.60
C PHE A 491 37.53 16.34 25.94
N GLN A 492 37.16 17.62 26.07
CA GLN A 492 36.69 18.19 27.35
C GLN A 492 35.29 17.70 27.74
N GLU A 493 34.46 17.35 26.76
CA GLU A 493 33.05 16.96 26.96
C GLU A 493 32.83 15.45 26.74
N PHE A 494 33.86 14.62 26.95
CA PHE A 494 33.78 13.17 26.71
C PHE A 494 32.63 12.52 27.50
N THR A 495 32.60 12.70 28.82
CA THR A 495 31.59 12.10 29.71
C THR A 495 30.18 12.55 29.29
N SER A 496 29.97 13.86 29.08
CA SER A 496 28.69 14.41 28.62
C SER A 496 28.23 13.79 27.29
N ASN A 497 29.14 13.65 26.32
CA ASN A 497 28.85 13.05 25.02
C ASN A 497 28.50 11.56 25.11
N ILE A 498 29.24 10.77 25.90
CA ILE A 498 28.94 9.34 26.08
C ILE A 498 27.62 9.14 26.85
N ILE A 499 27.29 10.02 27.80
CA ILE A 499 25.97 10.02 28.45
C ILE A 499 24.86 10.26 27.41
N ALA A 500 25.02 11.25 26.53
CA ALA A 500 24.06 11.50 25.46
C ALA A 500 23.92 10.29 24.52
N VAL A 501 25.03 9.64 24.14
CA VAL A 501 25.03 8.39 23.35
C VAL A 501 24.23 7.28 24.06
N ALA A 502 24.46 7.06 25.35
CA ALA A 502 23.75 6.04 26.12
C ALA A 502 22.25 6.34 26.22
N ASN A 503 21.88 7.61 26.42
CA ASN A 503 20.49 8.05 26.44
C ASN A 503 19.81 7.93 25.07
N ASN A 504 20.48 8.32 23.98
CA ASN A 504 20.00 8.15 22.61
C ASN A 504 19.70 6.69 22.30
N LEU A 505 20.62 5.78 22.64
CA LEU A 505 20.44 4.35 22.43
C LEU A 505 19.26 3.81 23.23
N HIS A 506 19.05 4.29 24.46
CA HIS A 506 17.86 3.95 25.24
C HIS A 506 16.57 4.43 24.56
N THR A 507 16.55 5.67 24.02
CA THR A 507 15.44 6.16 23.21
C THR A 507 15.21 5.32 21.95
N CYS A 508 16.27 4.81 21.31
CA CYS A 508 16.14 3.88 20.20
C CYS A 508 15.50 2.54 20.60
N ILE A 509 15.82 2.00 21.78
CA ILE A 509 15.19 0.79 22.33
C ILE A 509 13.70 1.02 22.55
N GLU A 510 13.33 2.10 23.26
CA GLU A 510 11.93 2.46 23.52
C GLU A 510 11.14 2.67 22.21
N SER A 511 11.75 3.36 21.24
CA SER A 511 11.10 3.65 19.96
C SER A 511 10.92 2.38 19.13
N THR A 512 11.92 1.50 19.07
CA THR A 512 11.83 0.21 18.37
C THR A 512 10.75 -0.67 19.01
N GLU A 513 10.63 -0.69 20.33
CA GLU A 513 9.57 -1.42 21.02
C GLU A 513 8.17 -0.87 20.71
N LYS A 514 8.00 0.46 20.69
CA LYS A 514 6.75 1.11 20.28
C LYS A 514 6.36 0.73 18.85
N TYR A 515 7.31 0.75 17.91
CA TYR A 515 7.06 0.33 16.53
C TYR A 515 6.74 -1.17 16.42
N LYS A 516 7.40 -2.03 17.19
CA LYS A 516 7.09 -3.46 17.26
C LYS A 516 5.65 -3.70 17.73
N GLN A 517 5.21 -2.98 18.76
CA GLN A 517 3.83 -3.03 19.25
C GLN A 517 2.83 -2.56 18.18
N GLN A 518 3.14 -1.48 17.45
CA GLN A 518 2.31 -1.01 16.34
C GLN A 518 2.20 -2.06 15.21
N ILE A 519 3.28 -2.76 14.86
CA ILE A 519 3.26 -3.85 13.85
C ILE A 519 2.40 -5.04 14.32
N ARG A 520 2.41 -5.35 15.62
CA ARG A 520 1.51 -6.38 16.19
C ARG A 520 0.03 -5.99 16.01
N LEU A 521 -0.33 -4.76 16.41
CA LEU A 521 -1.71 -4.28 16.40
C LEU A 521 -2.28 -4.01 14.99
N SER A 522 -1.44 -3.58 14.04
CA SER A 522 -1.92 -3.13 12.71
C SER A 522 -2.26 -4.26 11.73
N MET A 523 -1.66 -5.45 11.86
CA MET A 523 -1.94 -6.59 10.96
C MET A 523 -2.92 -7.63 11.52
N GLU A 524 -3.33 -7.54 12.79
CA GLU A 524 -4.45 -8.32 13.33
C GLU A 524 -5.81 -7.89 12.72
N GLY A 525 -5.91 -6.65 12.23
CA GLY A 525 -7.10 -6.13 11.55
C GLY A 525 -7.34 -6.69 10.15
N GLU A 526 -6.32 -7.22 9.47
CA GLU A 526 -6.44 -7.78 8.11
C GLU A 526 -7.01 -9.21 8.10
N GLN A 527 -6.86 -9.98 9.20
CA GLN A 527 -7.49 -11.30 9.33
C GLN A 527 -8.99 -11.22 9.63
N ASN A 528 -9.47 -10.13 10.23
CA ASN A 528 -10.89 -9.90 10.54
C ASN A 528 -11.65 -9.12 9.45
N SER A 529 -10.97 -8.64 8.40
CA SER A 529 -11.56 -7.81 7.32
C SER A 529 -11.61 -8.51 5.96
N ALA A 530 -11.69 -9.86 5.96
CA ALA A 530 -11.94 -10.69 4.78
C ALA A 530 -13.34 -10.48 4.12
N THR A 531 -14.10 -9.47 4.55
CA THR A 531 -15.42 -9.09 3.99
C THR A 531 -15.39 -7.83 3.13
N SER A 532 -14.24 -7.18 2.91
CA SER A 532 -14.14 -6.07 1.97
C SER A 532 -13.68 -6.54 0.58
N MET A 533 -14.44 -6.15 -0.45
CA MET A 533 -14.21 -6.52 -1.85
C MET A 533 -12.76 -6.25 -2.27
N PRO A 534 -12.05 -7.23 -2.85
CA PRO A 534 -10.69 -7.02 -3.31
C PRO A 534 -10.68 -6.06 -4.51
N THR A 535 -9.95 -4.96 -4.39
CA THR A 535 -9.56 -4.17 -5.56
C THR A 535 -8.59 -5.01 -6.41
N PRO A 536 -8.64 -4.94 -7.76
CA PRO A 536 -7.85 -5.81 -8.64
C PRO A 536 -6.33 -5.70 -8.46
N LEU A 537 -5.85 -4.67 -7.75
CA LEU A 537 -4.44 -4.50 -7.43
C LEU A 537 -3.99 -5.37 -6.25
N SER A 538 -4.88 -5.75 -5.32
CA SER A 538 -4.57 -6.38 -4.01
C SER A 538 -4.29 -7.90 -4.07
N ALA A 539 -4.71 -8.60 -5.13
CA ALA A 539 -4.85 -10.05 -5.08
C ALA A 539 -3.61 -10.89 -5.50
N GLY A 540 -2.37 -10.39 -5.43
CA GLY A 540 -1.26 -11.13 -6.08
C GLY A 540 0.17 -11.00 -5.58
N ARG A 541 0.52 -9.99 -4.78
CA ARG A 541 1.86 -9.95 -4.19
C ARG A 541 1.80 -10.60 -2.81
N ARG A 542 2.29 -11.85 -2.69
CA ARG A 542 2.70 -12.35 -1.38
C ARG A 542 3.76 -11.37 -0.88
N THR A 543 3.44 -10.61 0.16
CA THR A 543 4.44 -9.80 0.85
C THR A 543 5.59 -10.75 1.19
N ALA A 544 6.79 -10.44 0.69
CA ALA A 544 7.94 -11.35 0.83
C ALA A 544 8.35 -11.55 2.30
N VAL A 545 7.85 -10.69 3.19
CA VAL A 545 8.20 -10.66 4.61
C VAL A 545 6.93 -10.88 5.43
N SER A 546 6.95 -11.92 6.27
CA SER A 546 5.85 -12.21 7.19
C SER A 546 5.87 -11.27 8.40
N GLN A 547 4.72 -11.11 9.07
CA GLN A 547 4.63 -10.34 10.32
C GLN A 547 5.58 -10.90 11.39
N GLN A 548 5.65 -12.23 11.51
CA GLN A 548 6.53 -12.90 12.46
C GLN A 548 7.99 -12.56 12.19
N GLN A 549 8.41 -12.55 10.91
CA GLN A 549 9.77 -12.18 10.54
C GLN A 549 10.09 -10.71 10.84
N LEU A 550 9.13 -9.78 10.67
CA LEU A 550 9.30 -8.39 11.08
C LEU A 550 9.50 -8.25 12.60
N ILE A 551 8.73 -8.99 13.39
CA ILE A 551 8.84 -8.99 14.86
C ILE A 551 10.20 -9.53 15.28
N GLU A 552 10.64 -10.66 14.72
CA GLU A 552 11.95 -11.25 14.99
C GLU A 552 13.10 -10.30 14.62
N ASN A 553 13.00 -9.61 13.48
CA ASN A 553 13.98 -8.62 13.06
C ASN A 553 13.99 -7.39 13.99
N MET A 554 12.84 -6.94 14.49
CA MET A 554 12.75 -5.87 15.50
C MET A 554 13.35 -6.29 16.84
N ASP A 555 13.12 -7.53 17.28
CA ASP A 555 13.72 -8.07 18.51
C ASP A 555 15.25 -8.16 18.39
N ALA A 556 15.77 -8.61 17.24
CA ALA A 556 17.20 -8.61 16.94
C ALA A 556 17.80 -7.19 16.92
N LEU A 557 17.08 -6.22 16.35
CA LEU A 557 17.48 -4.80 16.37
C LEU A 557 17.53 -4.25 17.81
N ASN A 558 16.52 -4.53 18.62
CA ASN A 558 16.47 -4.12 20.03
C ASN A 558 17.61 -4.70 20.86
N LEU A 559 17.94 -5.98 20.65
CA LEU A 559 19.11 -6.60 21.27
C LEU A 559 20.39 -5.86 20.89
N LYS A 560 20.53 -5.47 19.62
CA LYS A 560 21.72 -4.75 19.15
C LYS A 560 21.83 -3.33 19.73
N TRP A 561 20.72 -2.60 19.84
CA TRP A 561 20.69 -1.32 20.55
C TRP A 561 21.06 -1.47 22.02
N SER A 562 20.53 -2.49 22.68
CA SER A 562 20.83 -2.80 24.09
C SER A 562 22.32 -3.08 24.29
N ASN A 563 22.92 -3.90 23.42
CA ASN A 563 24.34 -4.20 23.47
C ASN A 563 25.20 -2.94 23.24
N ALA A 564 24.83 -2.08 22.29
CA ALA A 564 25.55 -0.82 22.07
C ALA A 564 25.44 0.11 23.29
N ALA A 565 24.27 0.19 23.93
CA ALA A 565 24.07 1.00 25.12
C ALA A 565 24.89 0.48 26.31
N SER A 566 24.94 -0.85 26.50
CA SER A 566 25.83 -1.49 27.48
C SER A 566 27.31 -1.13 27.27
N VAL A 567 27.77 -1.07 26.02
CA VAL A 567 29.15 -0.64 25.71
C VAL A 567 29.37 0.83 26.08
N ALA A 568 28.42 1.72 25.79
CA ALA A 568 28.52 3.13 26.18
C ALA A 568 28.59 3.30 27.72
N ILE A 569 27.76 2.56 28.48
CA ILE A 569 27.82 2.54 29.95
C ILE A 569 29.18 2.03 30.43
N ASN A 570 29.71 0.97 29.80
CA ASN A 570 31.03 0.44 30.15
C ASN A 570 32.13 1.50 29.95
N TYR A 571 32.04 2.36 28.93
CA TYR A 571 33.02 3.43 28.72
C TYR A 571 32.98 4.51 29.82
N LEU A 572 31.79 4.89 30.29
CA LEU A 572 31.65 5.78 31.46
C LEU A 572 32.25 5.14 32.70
N ARG A 573 31.99 3.85 32.90
CA ARG A 573 32.56 3.09 34.01
C ARG A 573 34.08 2.99 33.92
N GLU A 574 34.64 2.66 32.76
CA GLU A 574 36.09 2.59 32.54
C GLU A 574 36.78 3.92 32.87
N GLU A 575 36.16 5.05 32.53
CA GLU A 575 36.65 6.38 32.87
C GLU A 575 36.78 6.55 34.39
N VAL A 576 35.72 6.27 35.15
CA VAL A 576 35.74 6.35 36.62
C VAL A 576 36.76 5.37 37.22
N ILE A 577 36.74 4.11 36.78
CA ILE A 577 37.62 3.05 37.32
C ILE A 577 39.09 3.37 37.08
N MET A 578 39.44 3.97 35.94
CA MET A 578 40.82 4.37 35.66
C MET A 578 41.34 5.38 36.69
N ASP A 579 40.48 6.33 37.10
CA ASP A 579 40.86 7.39 38.04
C ASP A 579 40.93 6.88 39.49
N ILE A 580 40.07 5.93 39.87
CA ILE A 580 40.09 5.34 41.22
C ILE A 580 40.99 4.10 41.34
N ALA A 581 41.57 3.60 40.24
CA ALA A 581 42.39 2.38 40.23
C ALA A 581 43.53 2.36 41.27
N PRO A 582 44.29 3.45 41.50
CA PRO A 582 45.31 3.49 42.55
C PRO A 582 44.73 3.29 43.95
N SER A 583 43.59 3.94 44.24
CA SER A 583 42.89 3.83 45.52
C SER A 583 42.27 2.44 45.72
N LEU A 584 41.74 1.83 44.66
CA LEU A 584 41.24 0.44 44.69
C LEU A 584 42.35 -0.57 45.02
N ALA A 585 43.55 -0.38 44.47
CA ALA A 585 44.70 -1.25 44.77
C ALA A 585 45.18 -1.13 46.22
N GLU A 586 44.92 0.00 46.88
CA GLU A 586 45.27 0.23 48.28
C GLU A 586 44.29 -0.43 49.26
N LEU A 587 43.07 -0.75 48.83
CA LEU A 587 42.08 -1.43 49.66
C LEU A 587 42.62 -2.77 50.18
N PHE A 588 42.33 -3.06 51.45
CA PHE A 588 42.76 -4.27 52.14
C PHE A 588 44.29 -4.50 52.10
N SER A 589 45.07 -3.42 52.07
CA SER A 589 46.53 -3.43 52.20
C SER A 589 46.98 -3.06 53.63
N LYS A 590 48.29 -3.14 53.89
CA LYS A 590 48.87 -2.65 55.16
C LYS A 590 48.61 -1.15 55.39
N LYS A 591 48.63 -0.33 54.34
CA LYS A 591 48.33 1.11 54.44
C LYS A 591 46.88 1.34 54.82
N TRP A 592 45.96 0.58 54.22
CA TRP A 592 44.54 0.61 54.55
C TRP A 592 44.29 0.31 56.03
N LEU A 593 44.96 -0.69 56.60
CA LEU A 593 44.79 -1.07 58.02
C LEU A 593 45.21 0.03 59.00
N ILE A 594 46.21 0.85 58.64
CA ILE A 594 46.78 1.91 59.50
C ILE A 594 45.97 3.23 59.37
N GLY A 595 45.04 3.32 58.42
CA GLY A 595 44.20 4.50 58.17
C GLY A 595 44.53 5.18 56.84
N SER A 596 44.13 4.55 55.72
CA SER A 596 44.27 5.12 54.38
C SER A 596 43.12 6.08 54.03
N ALA A 597 43.42 7.11 53.23
CA ALA A 597 42.43 7.97 52.60
C ALA A 597 41.74 7.33 51.38
N ALA A 598 42.19 6.16 50.93
CA ALA A 598 41.68 5.52 49.70
C ALA A 598 40.15 5.34 49.65
N PRO A 599 39.46 4.88 50.72
CA PRO A 599 37.99 4.78 50.71
C PRO A 599 37.30 6.14 50.54
N GLU A 600 37.86 7.20 51.12
CA GLU A 600 37.33 8.56 50.99
C GLU A 600 37.56 9.12 49.59
N THR A 601 38.77 8.93 49.04
CA THR A 601 39.07 9.32 47.66
C THR A 601 38.14 8.63 46.66
N ILE A 602 37.87 7.33 46.82
CA ILE A 602 36.92 6.60 45.96
C ILE A 602 35.53 7.24 46.02
N CYS A 603 35.01 7.49 47.22
CA CYS A 603 33.68 8.10 47.39
C CYS A 603 33.61 9.51 46.79
N MET A 604 34.62 10.35 47.03
CA MET A 604 34.68 11.70 46.47
C MET A 604 34.72 11.69 44.95
N THR A 605 35.62 10.91 44.33
CA THR A 605 35.72 10.84 42.88
C THR A 605 34.43 10.35 42.23
N ILE A 606 33.78 9.32 42.79
CA ILE A 606 32.49 8.85 42.27
C ILE A 606 31.40 9.92 42.43
N SER A 607 31.40 10.67 43.54
CA SER A 607 30.47 11.79 43.75
C SER A 607 30.70 12.93 42.75
N ASP A 608 31.95 13.25 42.43
CA ASP A 608 32.30 14.25 41.41
C ASP A 608 31.74 13.83 40.05
N TYR A 609 31.98 12.59 39.61
CA TYR A 609 31.41 12.05 38.37
C TYR A 609 29.88 11.97 38.38
N TYR A 610 29.26 11.79 39.54
CA TYR A 610 27.80 11.75 39.65
C TYR A 610 27.13 13.07 39.24
N HIS A 611 27.84 14.21 39.33
CA HIS A 611 27.33 15.49 38.85
C HIS A 611 26.99 15.46 37.36
N ASP A 612 27.72 14.68 36.57
CA ASP A 612 27.40 14.44 35.15
C ASP A 612 26.49 13.21 35.00
N HIS A 613 26.75 12.10 35.70
CA HIS A 613 25.94 10.89 35.58
C HIS A 613 24.46 11.07 35.94
N LYS A 614 24.10 12.10 36.73
CA LYS A 614 22.68 12.44 36.97
C LYS A 614 21.91 12.74 35.68
N HIS A 615 22.58 13.16 34.60
CA HIS A 615 22.00 13.41 33.29
C HIS A 615 21.77 12.12 32.47
N LEU A 616 22.13 10.94 32.99
CA LEU A 616 21.69 9.65 32.44
C LEU A 616 20.23 9.39 32.80
N ARG A 617 19.52 8.70 31.89
CA ARG A 617 18.20 8.14 32.19
C ARG A 617 18.27 7.14 33.35
N PRO A 618 17.21 7.00 34.17
CA PRO A 618 17.27 6.26 35.44
C PRO A 618 17.74 4.81 35.31
N VAL A 619 17.22 4.08 34.32
CA VAL A 619 17.59 2.66 34.08
C VAL A 619 19.09 2.53 33.74
N THR A 620 19.60 3.42 32.90
CA THR A 620 21.00 3.46 32.45
C THR A 620 21.91 3.90 33.60
N ARG A 621 21.46 4.88 34.40
CA ARG A 621 22.15 5.38 35.60
C ARG A 621 22.25 4.31 36.68
N SER A 622 21.17 3.60 36.96
CA SER A 622 21.14 2.46 37.89
C SER A 622 22.13 1.38 37.47
N ALA A 623 22.16 1.01 36.19
CA ALA A 623 23.10 0.02 35.67
C ALA A 623 24.57 0.45 35.88
N LEU A 624 24.90 1.72 35.63
CA LEU A 624 26.24 2.28 35.87
C LEU A 624 26.62 2.23 37.35
N LEU A 625 25.75 2.74 38.22
CA LEU A 625 26.01 2.81 39.67
C LEU A 625 26.13 1.42 40.30
N MET A 626 25.29 0.48 39.87
CA MET A 626 25.33 -0.89 40.33
C MET A 626 26.66 -1.56 39.96
N ASP A 627 27.16 -1.33 38.74
CA ASP A 627 28.45 -1.84 38.29
C ASP A 627 29.64 -1.21 39.02
N LEU A 628 29.61 0.11 39.27
CA LEU A 628 30.62 0.74 40.12
C LEU A 628 30.65 0.11 41.52
N GLN A 629 29.47 -0.21 42.07
CA GLN A 629 29.36 -0.91 43.36
C GLN A 629 29.93 -2.32 43.29
N PHE A 630 29.57 -3.11 42.25
CA PHE A 630 30.13 -4.43 42.01
C PHE A 630 31.65 -4.38 41.94
N ARG A 631 32.23 -3.37 41.27
CA ARG A 631 33.67 -3.26 41.12
C ARG A 631 34.37 -2.99 42.45
N ILE A 632 33.85 -2.09 43.27
CA ILE A 632 34.41 -1.79 44.60
C ILE A 632 34.35 -3.02 45.50
N VAL A 633 33.18 -3.68 45.57
CA VAL A 633 32.99 -4.88 46.39
C VAL A 633 33.90 -6.02 45.90
N SER A 634 33.99 -6.22 44.60
CA SER A 634 34.85 -7.24 44.00
C SER A 634 36.32 -7.03 44.34
N GLU A 635 36.82 -5.79 44.41
CA GLU A 635 38.21 -5.53 44.80
C GLU A 635 38.50 -5.91 46.25
N TYR A 636 37.57 -5.67 47.19
CA TYR A 636 37.69 -6.17 48.57
C TYR A 636 37.76 -7.71 48.60
N LEU A 637 36.82 -8.37 47.94
CA LEU A 637 36.75 -9.83 47.93
C LEU A 637 37.99 -10.45 47.27
N LYS A 638 38.47 -9.87 46.17
CA LYS A 638 39.70 -10.30 45.50
C LYS A 638 40.93 -10.08 46.37
N ALA A 639 41.01 -8.99 47.12
CA ALA A 639 42.13 -8.73 48.03
C ALA A 639 42.16 -9.72 49.20
N ILE A 640 41.01 -10.14 49.71
CA ILE A 640 40.88 -11.20 50.72
C ILE A 640 41.29 -12.56 50.13
N GLU A 641 40.74 -12.92 48.97
CA GLU A 641 40.99 -14.21 48.30
C GLU A 641 42.47 -14.41 47.95
N THR A 642 43.11 -13.34 47.44
CA THR A 642 44.55 -13.33 47.12
C THR A 642 45.44 -13.18 48.35
N LYS A 643 44.87 -13.08 49.55
CA LYS A 643 45.57 -12.95 50.83
C LYS A 643 46.56 -11.79 50.83
N ARG A 644 46.14 -10.64 50.29
CA ARG A 644 46.94 -9.40 50.27
C ARG A 644 47.38 -8.98 51.68
N LEU A 645 46.60 -9.35 52.69
CA LEU A 645 46.88 -9.12 54.10
C LEU A 645 46.46 -10.33 54.95
N THR A 646 47.27 -10.65 55.95
CA THR A 646 46.99 -11.64 56.99
C THR A 646 47.22 -10.98 58.35
N PHE A 647 46.36 -11.27 59.31
CA PHE A 647 46.34 -10.63 60.63
C PHE A 647 46.88 -11.59 61.68
N THR A 648 48.02 -11.24 62.27
CA THR A 648 48.75 -12.10 63.22
C THR A 648 48.23 -11.98 64.65
N SER A 649 47.53 -10.89 64.96
CA SER A 649 46.99 -10.61 66.29
C SER A 649 45.47 -10.40 66.28
N TYR A 650 44.83 -10.55 67.44
CA TYR A 650 43.42 -10.17 67.60
C TYR A 650 43.21 -8.66 67.39
N GLU A 651 44.14 -7.82 67.83
CA GLU A 651 44.03 -6.36 67.69
C GLU A 651 44.03 -5.92 66.22
N GLU A 652 44.87 -6.55 65.38
CA GLU A 652 44.87 -6.34 63.94
C GLU A 652 43.53 -6.76 63.31
N ARG A 653 43.00 -7.92 63.69
CA ARG A 653 41.69 -8.42 63.20
C ARG A 653 40.53 -7.52 63.61
N ALA A 654 40.50 -7.08 64.87
CA ALA A 654 39.49 -6.18 65.39
C ALA A 654 39.55 -4.82 64.67
N THR A 655 40.76 -4.32 64.40
CA THR A 655 40.97 -3.08 63.63
C THR A 655 40.49 -3.24 62.19
N ALA A 656 40.82 -4.35 61.52
CA ALA A 656 40.36 -4.63 60.16
C ALA A 656 38.82 -4.72 60.07
N GLY A 657 38.18 -5.45 61.00
CA GLY A 657 36.72 -5.54 61.05
C GLY A 657 36.05 -4.18 61.27
N LYS A 658 36.63 -3.34 62.15
CA LYS A 658 36.15 -1.96 62.36
C LYS A 658 36.31 -1.09 61.11
N GLN A 659 37.45 -1.20 60.42
CA GLN A 659 37.71 -0.46 59.19
C GLN A 659 36.74 -0.87 58.07
N MET A 660 36.54 -2.17 57.85
CA MET A 660 35.56 -2.67 56.86
C MET A 660 34.14 -2.18 57.14
N LYS A 661 33.72 -2.14 58.42
CA LYS A 661 32.42 -1.56 58.80
C LYS A 661 32.34 -0.06 58.53
N SER A 662 33.42 0.68 58.81
CA SER A 662 33.48 2.11 58.52
C SER A 662 33.45 2.41 57.01
N ASP A 663 34.10 1.58 56.21
CA ASP A 663 34.14 1.74 54.76
C ASP A 663 32.78 1.43 54.14
N VAL A 664 32.09 0.38 54.62
CA VAL A 664 30.70 0.08 54.24
C VAL A 664 29.76 1.23 54.59
N ALA A 665 29.84 1.78 55.80
CA ALA A 665 29.00 2.92 56.19
C ALA A 665 29.19 4.14 55.27
N ARG A 666 30.43 4.40 54.83
CA ARG A 666 30.75 5.49 53.91
C ARG A 666 30.18 5.22 52.50
N LEU A 667 30.33 4.00 52.00
CA LEU A 667 29.76 3.60 50.71
C LEU A 667 28.23 3.65 50.75
N ASP A 668 27.60 3.14 51.81
CA ASP A 668 26.14 3.17 51.98
C ASP A 668 25.61 4.59 52.03
N HIS A 669 26.33 5.51 52.69
CA HIS A 669 25.97 6.92 52.69
C HIS A 669 26.00 7.52 51.28
N LEU A 670 27.08 7.29 50.52
CA LEU A 670 27.21 7.74 49.14
C LEU A 670 26.08 7.23 48.24
N TYR A 671 25.80 5.92 48.28
CA TYR A 671 24.74 5.34 47.46
C TYR A 671 23.33 5.76 47.92
N ALA A 672 23.14 6.06 49.21
CA ALA A 672 21.90 6.64 49.72
C ALA A 672 21.70 8.09 49.22
N GLU A 673 22.77 8.88 49.10
CA GLU A 673 22.71 10.20 48.47
C GLU A 673 22.32 10.10 46.99
N PHE A 674 22.87 9.14 46.25
CA PHE A 674 22.49 8.92 44.85
C PHE A 674 21.04 8.41 44.69
N ALA A 675 20.54 7.66 45.66
CA ALA A 675 19.16 7.16 45.68
C ALA A 675 18.15 8.20 46.22
N SER A 676 18.58 9.41 46.58
CA SER A 676 17.71 10.46 47.12
C SER A 676 16.75 11.07 46.09
N SER A 677 17.01 10.86 44.79
CA SER A 677 16.09 11.30 43.73
C SER A 677 14.92 10.32 43.58
N ASP A 678 13.70 10.87 43.42
CA ASP A 678 12.46 10.08 43.31
C ASP A 678 12.50 9.05 42.16
N ASP A 679 13.29 9.31 41.11
CA ASP A 679 13.46 8.43 39.97
C ASP A 679 14.45 7.26 40.21
N MET A 680 15.14 7.20 41.35
CA MET A 680 16.16 6.19 41.70
C MET A 680 15.87 5.33 42.93
N ALA A 681 14.99 5.78 43.84
CA ALA A 681 14.84 5.19 45.18
C ALA A 681 14.62 3.65 45.20
N ASP A 682 13.90 3.11 44.21
CA ASP A 682 13.61 1.67 44.10
C ASP A 682 14.55 0.91 43.14
N GLN A 683 15.52 1.59 42.52
CA GLN A 683 16.33 1.04 41.42
C GLN A 683 17.76 0.67 41.82
N LEU A 684 18.20 0.96 43.05
CA LEU A 684 19.61 0.82 43.45
C LEU A 684 19.77 -0.05 44.72
N PRO A 685 19.92 -1.38 44.58
CA PRO A 685 20.23 -2.25 45.71
C PRO A 685 21.63 -2.00 46.30
N LEU A 686 21.79 -2.25 47.60
CA LEU A 686 23.08 -2.13 48.30
C LEU A 686 23.77 -3.50 48.43
N LEU A 687 24.95 -3.64 47.83
CA LEU A 687 25.78 -4.86 47.83
C LEU A 687 26.97 -4.80 48.78
N THR A 688 27.23 -3.64 49.38
CA THR A 688 28.34 -3.34 50.30
C THR A 688 28.34 -4.20 51.57
N SER A 689 27.17 -4.67 52.01
CA SER A 689 27.00 -5.43 53.26
C SER A 689 27.81 -6.73 53.33
N ILE A 690 28.23 -7.31 52.19
CA ILE A 690 29.10 -8.48 52.17
C ILE A 690 30.49 -8.18 52.74
N ILE A 691 30.97 -6.94 52.60
CA ILE A 691 32.27 -6.51 53.12
C ILE A 691 32.22 -6.47 54.65
N SER A 692 31.19 -5.87 55.24
CA SER A 692 31.07 -5.80 56.71
C SER A 692 30.84 -7.18 57.32
N ALA A 693 30.04 -8.03 56.69
CA ALA A 693 29.81 -9.41 57.14
C ALA A 693 31.09 -10.27 57.06
N ALA A 694 31.92 -10.10 56.03
CA ALA A 694 33.23 -10.74 55.98
C ALA A 694 34.15 -10.22 57.12
N GLY A 695 34.07 -8.91 57.41
CA GLY A 695 34.77 -8.29 58.55
C GLY A 695 34.35 -8.85 59.92
N GLU A 696 33.09 -9.24 60.09
CA GLU A 696 32.59 -9.88 61.32
C GLU A 696 33.23 -11.26 61.54
N VAL A 697 33.30 -12.08 60.48
CA VAL A 697 33.99 -13.38 60.52
C VAL A 697 35.50 -13.19 60.81
N ILE A 698 36.14 -12.21 60.17
CA ILE A 698 37.58 -11.93 60.37
C ILE A 698 37.87 -11.45 61.79
N SER A 699 37.03 -10.58 62.36
CA SER A 699 37.24 -9.95 63.67
C SER A 699 36.75 -10.76 64.87
N LEU A 700 36.10 -11.92 64.64
CA LEU A 700 35.56 -12.76 65.70
C LEU A 700 36.66 -13.22 66.68
N LYS A 701 36.46 -12.95 67.98
CA LYS A 701 37.46 -13.26 69.01
C LYS A 701 37.54 -14.75 69.34
N ASP A 702 36.40 -15.41 69.46
CA ASP A 702 36.31 -16.81 69.84
C ASP A 702 36.34 -17.72 68.60
N LYS A 703 37.38 -18.55 68.49
CA LYS A 703 37.55 -19.50 67.39
C LYS A 703 36.46 -20.58 67.38
N SER A 704 35.87 -20.93 68.52
CA SER A 704 34.83 -21.97 68.60
C SER A 704 33.50 -21.54 67.96
N LEU A 705 33.26 -20.23 67.86
CA LEU A 705 32.06 -19.66 67.25
C LEU A 705 32.23 -19.36 65.74
N LEU A 706 33.41 -19.63 65.17
CA LEU A 706 33.72 -19.28 63.78
C LEU A 706 32.81 -20.01 62.77
N SER A 707 32.48 -21.28 63.03
CA SER A 707 31.54 -22.05 62.21
C SER A 707 30.13 -21.43 62.21
N LEU A 708 29.67 -20.96 63.37
CA LEU A 708 28.36 -20.35 63.53
C LEU A 708 28.27 -19.02 62.76
N GLU A 709 29.23 -18.13 62.96
CA GLU A 709 29.25 -16.82 62.31
C GLU A 709 29.43 -16.94 60.80
N ALA A 710 30.28 -17.86 60.35
CA ALA A 710 30.44 -18.17 58.93
C ALA A 710 29.18 -18.79 58.32
N THR A 711 28.42 -19.59 59.07
CA THR A 711 27.11 -20.09 58.63
C THR A 711 26.13 -18.94 58.45
N SER A 712 26.13 -17.94 59.35
CA SER A 712 25.34 -16.71 59.19
C SER A 712 25.73 -15.95 57.91
N PHE A 713 27.04 -15.75 57.69
CA PHE A 713 27.57 -15.14 56.46
C PHE A 713 27.12 -15.91 55.21
N ALA A 714 27.31 -17.23 55.19
CA ALA A 714 26.95 -18.07 54.05
C ALA A 714 25.42 -18.09 53.81
N ARG A 715 24.59 -18.01 54.85
CA ARG A 715 23.13 -17.89 54.68
C ARG A 715 22.72 -16.58 54.01
N LYS A 716 23.38 -15.47 54.37
CA LYS A 716 23.14 -14.15 53.78
C LYS A 716 23.67 -14.05 52.36
N PHE A 717 24.76 -14.78 52.05
CA PHE A 717 25.40 -14.82 50.74
C PHE A 717 25.57 -16.27 50.25
N PRO A 718 24.45 -16.96 49.92
CA PRO A 718 24.44 -18.40 49.62
C PRO A 718 25.21 -18.79 48.36
N ASN A 719 25.53 -17.83 47.51
CA ASN A 719 26.31 -18.01 46.29
C ASN A 719 27.83 -17.95 46.54
N CYS A 720 28.28 -17.77 47.79
CA CYS A 720 29.69 -17.60 48.13
C CYS A 720 30.53 -18.83 47.72
N PRO A 721 31.60 -18.64 46.91
CA PRO A 721 32.51 -19.73 46.54
C PRO A 721 33.32 -20.24 47.73
N ALA A 722 33.59 -21.55 47.76
CA ALA A 722 34.36 -22.20 48.82
C ALA A 722 35.76 -21.62 49.00
N GLU A 723 36.40 -21.22 47.89
CA GLU A 723 37.72 -20.60 47.88
C GLU A 723 37.73 -19.26 48.63
N LEU A 724 36.69 -18.45 48.42
CA LEU A 724 36.55 -17.16 49.08
C LEU A 724 36.28 -17.34 50.58
N LEU A 725 35.37 -18.24 50.95
CA LEU A 725 35.07 -18.50 52.36
C LEU A 725 36.31 -19.05 53.11
N ALA A 726 37.04 -19.99 52.49
CA ALA A 726 38.30 -20.48 53.02
C ALA A 726 39.37 -19.38 53.11
N ALA A 727 39.42 -18.45 52.15
CA ALA A 727 40.33 -17.33 52.21
C ALA A 727 39.99 -16.35 53.35
N ILE A 728 38.70 -16.05 53.57
CA ILE A 728 38.24 -15.25 54.71
C ILE A 728 38.79 -15.83 56.02
N PHE A 729 38.65 -17.14 56.25
CA PHE A 729 39.23 -17.79 57.44
C PHE A 729 40.75 -17.69 57.49
N ALA A 730 41.42 -17.96 56.37
CA ALA A 730 42.87 -17.98 56.31
C ALA A 730 43.52 -16.60 56.50
N THR A 731 42.76 -15.49 56.46
CA THR A 731 43.29 -14.16 56.82
C THR A 731 43.60 -14.00 58.31
N ARG A 732 43.04 -14.86 59.19
CA ARG A 732 43.13 -14.70 60.65
C ARG A 732 44.43 -15.22 61.29
N ASP A 733 45.30 -15.87 60.51
CA ASP A 733 46.56 -16.55 60.87
C ASP A 733 46.43 -17.68 61.92
N ASP A 734 45.51 -17.57 62.87
CA ASP A 734 45.13 -18.58 63.89
C ASP A 734 44.28 -19.75 63.34
N VAL A 735 43.95 -19.71 62.04
CA VAL A 735 43.31 -20.80 61.29
C VAL A 735 44.26 -21.24 60.17
N GLY A 736 44.77 -22.47 60.28
CA GLY A 736 45.63 -23.05 59.26
C GLY A 736 44.90 -23.23 57.93
N ARG A 737 45.65 -23.27 56.81
CA ARG A 737 45.04 -23.39 55.47
C ARG A 737 44.18 -24.64 55.27
N SER A 738 44.59 -25.77 55.87
CA SER A 738 43.81 -27.02 55.82
C SER A 738 42.51 -26.87 56.58
N ASP A 739 42.59 -26.38 57.82
CA ASP A 739 41.45 -26.13 58.69
C ASP A 739 40.45 -25.16 58.06
N ALA A 740 40.96 -24.09 57.43
CA ALA A 740 40.13 -23.10 56.74
C ALA A 740 39.32 -23.71 55.59
N ARG A 741 39.91 -24.64 54.81
CA ARG A 741 39.20 -25.33 53.73
C ARG A 741 38.14 -26.29 54.28
N SER A 742 38.52 -27.12 55.24
CA SER A 742 37.58 -28.07 55.86
C SER A 742 36.40 -27.34 56.52
N LEU A 743 36.66 -26.22 57.21
CA LEU A 743 35.62 -25.41 57.83
C LEU A 743 34.71 -24.74 56.78
N ALA A 744 35.28 -24.27 55.66
CA ALA A 744 34.49 -23.69 54.57
C ALA A 744 33.56 -24.74 53.92
N ASP A 745 34.06 -25.95 53.67
CA ASP A 745 33.25 -27.05 53.12
C ASP A 745 32.13 -27.46 54.09
N GLU A 746 32.41 -27.55 55.39
CA GLU A 746 31.43 -27.83 56.43
C GLU A 746 30.32 -26.76 56.47
N VAL A 747 30.71 -25.48 56.49
CA VAL A 747 29.76 -24.37 56.49
C VAL A 747 28.91 -24.36 55.22
N LEU A 748 29.50 -24.58 54.05
CA LEU A 748 28.75 -24.59 52.79
C LEU A 748 27.80 -25.79 52.68
N GLN A 749 28.14 -26.95 53.24
CA GLN A 749 27.21 -28.08 53.35
C GLN A 749 25.96 -27.73 54.16
N HIS A 750 26.11 -26.95 55.24
CA HIS A 750 24.97 -26.49 56.04
C HIS A 750 24.03 -25.53 55.29
N VAL A 751 24.50 -24.91 54.21
CA VAL A 751 23.78 -23.87 53.48
C VAL A 751 23.44 -24.29 52.04
N GLN A 752 23.77 -25.53 51.63
CA GLN A 752 23.64 -26.01 50.25
C GLN A 752 22.23 -25.93 49.64
N PHE A 753 21.18 -25.91 50.48
CA PHE A 753 19.78 -25.82 50.06
C PHE A 753 19.19 -24.41 50.18
N HIS A 754 19.97 -23.41 50.59
CA HIS A 754 19.50 -22.03 50.59
C HIS A 754 19.31 -21.50 49.15
N PRO A 755 18.26 -20.70 48.91
CA PRO A 755 17.99 -20.16 47.58
C PRO A 755 19.11 -19.21 47.15
N LYS A 756 19.70 -19.50 45.99
CA LYS A 756 20.75 -18.67 45.37
C LYS A 756 20.15 -17.40 44.76
N ASP A 757 20.94 -16.32 44.77
CA ASP A 757 20.58 -15.02 44.22
C ASP A 757 21.39 -14.71 42.95
N GLN A 758 20.73 -14.36 41.86
CA GLN A 758 21.40 -14.06 40.59
C GLN A 758 22.36 -12.87 40.68
N ILE A 759 22.11 -11.91 41.59
CA ILE A 759 22.97 -10.74 41.78
C ILE A 759 24.31 -11.17 42.38
N PHE A 760 24.29 -12.08 43.37
CA PHE A 760 25.52 -12.60 43.97
C PHE A 760 26.25 -13.56 43.02
N ASP A 761 25.54 -14.35 42.20
CA ASP A 761 26.19 -15.14 41.14
C ASP A 761 27.04 -14.24 40.22
N GLN A 762 26.51 -13.07 39.85
CA GLN A 762 27.22 -12.12 39.00
C GLN A 762 28.38 -11.44 39.71
N LEU A 763 28.21 -11.00 40.97
CA LEU A 763 29.30 -10.46 41.78
C LEU A 763 30.48 -11.44 41.85
N PHE A 764 30.20 -12.72 42.12
CA PHE A 764 31.23 -13.74 42.26
C PHE A 764 31.85 -14.16 40.91
N ALA A 765 31.10 -14.09 39.81
CA ALA A 765 31.65 -14.30 38.46
C ALA A 765 32.58 -13.14 38.04
N LEU A 766 32.17 -11.90 38.29
CA LEU A 766 32.93 -10.67 38.02
C LEU A 766 34.30 -10.67 38.70
N ARG A 767 34.39 -11.26 39.90
CA ARG A 767 35.64 -11.41 40.65
C ARG A 767 36.71 -12.20 39.89
N GLN A 768 36.31 -13.17 39.05
CA GLN A 768 37.21 -14.07 38.34
C GLN A 768 37.60 -13.61 36.93
N GLN A 769 36.88 -12.65 36.33
CA GLN A 769 37.14 -12.17 34.97
C GLN A 769 38.21 -11.06 34.93
N GLU A 770 39.07 -11.07 33.90
CA GLU A 770 39.86 -9.89 33.53
C GLU A 770 38.92 -8.80 33.00
N SER A 771 39.24 -7.53 33.25
CA SER A 771 38.33 -6.38 33.15
C SER A 771 37.70 -6.11 31.77
N SER A 772 38.09 -6.82 30.72
CA SER A 772 37.78 -6.52 29.32
C SER A 772 36.56 -7.25 28.73
N GLU A 773 36.07 -8.33 29.36
CA GLU A 773 35.01 -9.17 28.77
C GLU A 773 33.59 -8.89 29.28
N TRP A 774 33.45 -8.13 30.38
CA TRP A 774 32.16 -7.90 31.04
C TRP A 774 31.51 -6.59 30.59
N LEU A 775 30.18 -6.61 30.38
CA LEU A 775 29.37 -5.45 30.00
C LEU A 775 28.18 -5.23 30.97
N PRO A 776 27.90 -3.98 31.39
CA PRO A 776 26.73 -3.65 32.20
C PRO A 776 25.43 -4.00 31.45
N SER A 777 24.54 -4.79 32.04
CA SER A 777 23.26 -5.15 31.40
C SER A 777 22.13 -4.19 31.78
N ILE A 778 21.52 -3.56 30.78
CA ILE A 778 20.35 -2.68 30.96
C ILE A 778 19.09 -3.49 31.29
N GLY A 779 18.97 -4.72 30.75
CA GLY A 779 17.83 -5.60 31.04
C GLY A 779 17.78 -6.06 32.50
N MET A 780 18.94 -6.11 33.15
CA MET A 780 19.07 -6.50 34.54
C MET A 780 18.44 -5.48 35.51
N ALA A 781 18.59 -4.18 35.27
CA ALA A 781 17.93 -3.13 36.07
C ALA A 781 16.39 -3.27 36.12
N ASN A 782 15.77 -3.91 35.11
CA ASN A 782 14.33 -4.18 35.08
C ASN A 782 13.94 -5.54 35.71
N VAL A 783 14.81 -6.57 35.63
CA VAL A 783 14.59 -7.88 36.27
C VAL A 783 14.66 -7.80 37.80
N PHE A 784 15.43 -6.85 38.33
CA PHE A 784 15.70 -6.71 39.77
C PHE A 784 14.61 -5.98 40.57
N LYS A 785 13.48 -5.61 39.95
CA LYS A 785 12.37 -4.88 40.59
C LYS A 785 11.58 -5.67 41.65
N SER A 786 11.52 -7.01 41.60
CA SER A 786 10.53 -7.76 42.41
C SER A 786 11.06 -8.56 43.60
N ASP A 787 12.32 -9.02 43.60
CA ASP A 787 12.73 -10.14 44.48
C ASP A 787 13.90 -9.84 45.45
N PHE A 788 14.75 -8.85 45.16
CA PHE A 788 16.00 -8.61 45.91
C PHE A 788 15.83 -7.73 47.16
N ILE A 789 15.13 -6.60 47.04
CA ILE A 789 14.95 -5.61 48.12
C ILE A 789 14.12 -6.17 49.29
N SER A 790 13.19 -7.10 49.01
CA SER A 790 12.31 -7.71 50.01
C SER A 790 13.04 -8.74 50.90
N ARG A 791 14.18 -9.29 50.45
CA ARG A 791 14.96 -10.30 51.19
C ARG A 791 16.02 -9.67 52.10
N LEU A 792 16.75 -8.66 51.63
CA LEU A 792 17.77 -7.96 52.43
C LEU A 792 17.19 -7.17 53.62
N LYS A 793 15.94 -6.69 53.52
CA LYS A 793 15.27 -5.96 54.60
C LYS A 793 14.63 -6.86 55.67
N ARG A 794 14.54 -8.18 55.45
CA ARG A 794 13.88 -9.11 56.39
C ARG A 794 14.78 -9.61 57.52
N ASP A 795 16.10 -9.49 57.37
CA ASP A 795 17.08 -10.04 58.32
C ASP A 795 18.00 -8.97 58.97
N ASN A 796 17.51 -7.74 59.12
CA ASN A 796 18.13 -6.73 60.00
C ASN A 796 17.42 -6.67 61.35
#